data_AF-A0A922YVT7-F1
#
_entry.id   AF-A0A922YVT7-F1
#
_cell.length_a   1.000
_cell.length_b   1.000
_cell.length_c   1.000
_cell.angle_alpha   90.00
_cell.angle_beta   90.00
_cell.angle_gamma   90.00
#
_symmetry.space_group_name_H-M   'P 1'
#
loop_
_entity.id
_entity.type
_entity.pdbx_description
1 polymer ?
#
loop_
_entity_poly.entity_id
_entity_poly.type
_entity_poly.pdbx_seq_one_letter_code
_entity_poly.pdbx_strand_id
1 'polypeptide(L)'
;MLLRMNRNLTLLACSFRSGESSPMTNLATREERSGVTLKCVALSGLFALSHGFTLAGTGSCLGAGAISVNAPVVGECGLDSGDSLTVTSGGSITGDGSGASVGVRVSAGVTGVQITNEGNIQGDPSDGIWNQGSIDRITNRGQLQGGGAFTLGLYNVGTITEFNNEANGVISNSAGQPNAIESPGNLGTLNNAGRILGGISTNNTTINILGTSSRITGAVSNTDGSIRLPNGSAFTTENTFSSASFHILSGARLQIGASGHGISVSSGAGDAFNNEGTLDVPEGVQVNINGNYTQSGVLRLGASSDASFGRLNVVGDAILTPAAQFEVDVAASHTLAAGDTLSGVVTASGSLSNSAPTNNVSDNSALFNFESVTNDDAVDLQVVAAGSPAPAPSPNPSPAPAPEVAVLGSTQGIVPAVIQHGLFNGVPAARVLDGYIRGGATGTDFDNAVTALGKLPTNRSVAQAVGQLMPSLHGNAALAGLAHSASSKSVIEQKAESGQSGGSEAGGRGLWVRPIGNWVQQDAVDSVSGFKVASYGLMGGVQADPNARSTLGFGLGYLRSTVDGQDFAASHSTDMEGVQLVSYGHHTLNEAGWQLNWQGDYTRSRVESQRHLGFIGRTAEGKYDADAWHVGLGISRAVAMSPDITFKPMVALDWRRFNSDAYSETGAGALSLQTESQKAEEAILKFGAQVQGDLGSQTQWLARAALGYDLSNQRNAVTARFTGGGAAFTTEGLPHSRTVAELGVGLRYRPTEGMEVIARYDLALRKGLRDQSATVRVGWSF
;
A
#
# COMPACT_ATOMS: atom_id res chain seq x y z
N MET A 1 -22.94 42.91 -22.56
CA MET A 1 -21.62 43.11 -23.19
C MET A 1 -20.68 42.05 -22.57
N LEU A 2 -20.86 40.73 -22.85
CA LEU A 2 -20.39 39.95 -24.01
C LEU A 2 -18.86 40.12 -24.21
N LEU A 3 -18.00 39.08 -24.23
CA LEU A 3 -18.18 37.75 -24.80
C LEU A 3 -17.14 36.75 -24.22
N ARG A 4 -17.59 35.58 -23.73
CA ARG A 4 -16.80 34.34 -23.58
C ARG A 4 -16.91 33.58 -24.92
N MET A 5 -15.80 33.06 -25.44
CA MET A 5 -15.79 32.11 -26.56
C MET A 5 -15.40 30.72 -26.06
N ASN A 6 -16.39 29.84 -25.98
CA ASN A 6 -16.24 28.39 -25.99
C ASN A 6 -16.14 27.91 -27.45
N ARG A 7 -15.24 26.98 -27.74
CA ARG A 7 -15.21 26.24 -29.01
C ARG A 7 -15.71 24.82 -28.76
N ASN A 8 -16.87 24.51 -29.33
CA ASN A 8 -17.25 23.18 -29.77
C ASN A 8 -17.45 23.27 -31.29
N LEU A 9 -16.83 22.36 -32.05
CA LEU A 9 -17.17 22.11 -33.45
C LEU A 9 -17.48 20.61 -33.58
N THR A 10 -18.76 20.30 -33.72
CA THR A 10 -19.30 19.00 -34.12
C THR A 10 -20.24 19.31 -35.28
N LEU A 11 -20.04 18.67 -36.42
CA LEU A 11 -20.82 18.89 -37.64
C LEU A 11 -21.63 17.63 -37.98
N LEU A 12 -22.95 17.85 -38.00
CA LEU A 12 -24.09 17.17 -38.64
C LEU A 12 -23.89 15.90 -39.49
N ALA A 13 -24.78 14.92 -39.29
CA ALA A 13 -25.82 14.52 -40.27
C ALA A 13 -26.93 13.72 -39.53
N CYS A 14 -28.11 14.30 -39.28
CA CYS A 14 -29.32 14.33 -40.10
C CYS A 14 -30.29 13.15 -39.83
N SER A 15 -31.39 13.44 -39.14
CA SER A 15 -32.62 12.62 -39.05
C SER A 15 -33.81 13.57 -39.15
N PHE A 16 -34.91 13.19 -39.80
CA PHE A 16 -36.31 13.44 -39.36
C PHE A 16 -37.21 12.61 -40.31
N ARG A 17 -37.91 11.55 -39.85
CA ARG A 17 -39.12 11.43 -39.01
C ARG A 17 -40.40 11.38 -39.85
N SER A 18 -41.22 10.39 -39.53
CA SER A 18 -42.59 10.15 -39.98
C SER A 18 -43.54 11.27 -39.53
N GLY A 19 -44.57 11.52 -40.34
CA GLY A 19 -45.69 12.39 -40.02
C GLY A 19 -47.00 11.76 -40.45
N GLU A 20 -47.92 11.59 -39.49
CA GLU A 20 -49.33 11.26 -39.70
C GLU A 20 -50.18 12.53 -39.81
N SER A 21 -51.18 12.43 -40.69
CA SER A 21 -52.52 13.02 -40.69
C SER A 21 -52.72 14.54 -40.49
N SER A 22 -53.35 15.15 -41.49
CA SER A 22 -54.18 16.35 -41.38
C SER A 22 -55.61 16.05 -41.85
N PRO A 23 -56.65 16.77 -41.35
CA PRO A 23 -58.06 16.46 -41.61
C PRO A 23 -58.75 17.38 -42.63
N MET A 24 -60.02 17.03 -42.89
CA MET A 24 -61.14 17.82 -43.45
C MET A 24 -61.32 17.98 -44.97
N THR A 25 -62.18 17.12 -45.50
CA THR A 25 -63.48 17.41 -46.16
C THR A 25 -63.67 18.77 -46.86
N ASN A 26 -63.84 18.75 -48.19
CA ASN A 26 -65.05 19.30 -48.81
C ASN A 26 -65.33 18.75 -50.22
N LEU A 27 -66.63 18.68 -50.50
CA LEU A 27 -67.39 18.20 -51.66
C LEU A 27 -66.79 18.51 -53.05
N ALA A 28 -66.94 17.58 -54.01
CA ALA A 28 -68.07 17.57 -54.95
C ALA A 28 -67.87 16.57 -56.12
N THR A 29 -68.92 15.76 -56.37
CA THR A 29 -69.39 15.23 -57.69
C THR A 29 -68.43 14.37 -58.55
N ARG A 30 -68.83 13.32 -59.28
CA ARG A 30 -70.07 12.57 -59.57
C ARG A 30 -69.65 11.53 -60.66
N GLU A 31 -70.13 10.28 -60.57
CA GLU A 31 -70.25 9.24 -61.64
C GLU A 31 -68.94 8.82 -62.38
N GLU A 32 -68.71 7.60 -62.87
CA GLU A 32 -69.42 6.32 -62.97
C GLU A 32 -68.40 5.23 -63.37
N ARG A 33 -68.69 3.98 -62.99
CA ARG A 33 -68.48 2.69 -63.71
C ARG A 33 -67.10 2.25 -64.25
N SER A 34 -66.68 1.12 -63.68
CA SER A 34 -66.41 -0.19 -64.33
C SER A 34 -65.27 -0.34 -65.35
N GLY A 35 -64.40 -1.36 -65.14
CA GLY A 35 -63.66 -1.97 -66.24
C GLY A 35 -62.44 -2.81 -65.85
N VAL A 36 -62.64 -4.12 -65.72
CA VAL A 36 -61.70 -5.25 -65.68
C VAL A 36 -60.56 -5.17 -66.72
N THR A 37 -59.33 -5.59 -66.40
CA THR A 37 -58.51 -6.43 -67.32
C THR A 37 -57.38 -7.21 -66.61
N LEU A 38 -57.42 -8.54 -66.75
CA LEU A 38 -56.31 -9.49 -66.54
C LEU A 38 -55.27 -9.35 -67.67
N LYS A 39 -53.98 -9.49 -67.36
CA LYS A 39 -53.01 -10.02 -68.34
C LYS A 39 -51.94 -10.86 -67.66
N CYS A 40 -52.06 -12.16 -67.91
CA CYS A 40 -51.05 -13.18 -67.71
C CYS A 40 -50.07 -13.13 -68.91
N VAL A 41 -48.78 -13.35 -68.68
CA VAL A 41 -47.83 -13.80 -69.71
C VAL A 41 -47.16 -15.06 -69.19
N ALA A 42 -47.48 -16.16 -69.87
CA ALA A 42 -46.85 -17.47 -69.77
C ALA A 42 -45.59 -17.49 -70.67
N LEU A 43 -44.55 -18.28 -70.39
CA LEU A 43 -44.27 -19.65 -70.90
C LEU A 43 -42.73 -19.65 -71.13
N SER A 44 -41.88 -20.69 -71.06
CA SER A 44 -42.01 -22.14 -71.19
C SER A 44 -40.62 -22.80 -71.00
N GLY A 45 -40.63 -24.10 -70.64
CA GLY A 45 -39.57 -25.09 -70.91
C GLY A 45 -38.97 -25.70 -69.63
N LEU A 46 -39.48 -26.78 -69.01
CA LEU A 46 -39.90 -28.14 -69.40
C LEU A 46 -38.74 -29.12 -69.70
N PHE A 47 -38.59 -30.14 -68.83
CA PHE A 47 -38.15 -31.56 -68.96
C PHE A 47 -37.37 -31.99 -67.68
N ALA A 48 -37.99 -32.72 -66.73
CA ALA A 48 -37.94 -34.19 -66.51
C ALA A 48 -36.51 -34.72 -66.20
N LEU A 49 -36.17 -35.54 -65.20
CA LEU A 49 -36.88 -36.48 -64.32
C LEU A 49 -35.92 -36.91 -63.18
N SER A 50 -36.48 -37.34 -62.05
CA SER A 50 -35.97 -38.29 -61.04
C SER A 50 -34.63 -38.01 -60.33
N HIS A 51 -34.65 -37.81 -59.01
CA HIS A 51 -33.93 -38.58 -57.97
C HIS A 51 -34.63 -38.30 -56.62
N GLY A 52 -34.79 -39.34 -55.79
CA GLY A 52 -35.74 -39.39 -54.68
C GLY A 52 -35.60 -38.27 -53.64
N PHE A 53 -36.73 -37.62 -53.34
CA PHE A 53 -36.88 -36.87 -52.10
C PHE A 53 -37.11 -37.86 -50.96
N THR A 54 -36.07 -38.16 -50.20
CA THR A 54 -36.26 -38.52 -48.80
C THR A 54 -36.62 -37.23 -48.05
N LEU A 55 -37.88 -37.10 -47.62
CA LEU A 55 -38.18 -36.17 -46.52
C LEU A 55 -37.41 -36.70 -45.29
N ALA A 56 -36.34 -36.03 -44.93
CA ALA A 56 -35.60 -36.24 -43.68
C ALA A 56 -35.52 -34.87 -42.97
N GLY A 57 -35.74 -34.90 -41.66
CA GLY A 57 -36.08 -33.79 -40.79
C GLY A 57 -37.59 -33.70 -40.51
N THR A 58 -38.11 -34.47 -39.55
CA THR A 58 -39.44 -34.18 -38.97
C THR A 58 -39.28 -33.12 -37.88
N GLY A 59 -39.69 -31.88 -38.16
CA GLY A 59 -39.63 -30.79 -37.19
C GLY A 59 -39.65 -29.39 -37.83
N SER A 60 -39.44 -28.36 -37.01
CA SER A 60 -39.37 -26.96 -37.41
C SER A 60 -38.11 -26.61 -38.22
N CYS A 61 -37.06 -27.41 -38.08
CA CYS A 61 -35.84 -27.37 -38.89
C CYS A 61 -36.02 -28.22 -40.16
N LEU A 62 -36.20 -27.59 -41.31
CA LEU A 62 -36.28 -28.29 -42.60
C LEU A 62 -34.88 -28.53 -43.18
N GLY A 63 -34.49 -29.79 -43.42
CA GLY A 63 -33.23 -30.14 -44.09
C GLY A 63 -32.72 -31.53 -43.70
N ALA A 64 -31.75 -32.05 -44.46
CA ALA A 64 -31.04 -33.30 -44.17
C ALA A 64 -29.53 -33.11 -44.39
N GLY A 65 -28.71 -33.73 -43.55
CA GLY A 65 -27.27 -33.51 -43.54
C GLY A 65 -26.92 -32.20 -42.83
N ALA A 66 -26.61 -31.12 -43.56
CA ALA A 66 -26.21 -29.85 -42.96
C ALA A 66 -27.39 -28.90 -42.75
N ILE A 67 -27.80 -28.68 -41.51
CA ILE A 67 -28.93 -27.82 -41.12
C ILE A 67 -28.39 -26.53 -40.50
N SER A 68 -28.77 -25.37 -41.02
CA SER A 68 -28.35 -24.05 -40.51
C SER A 68 -29.56 -23.21 -40.13
N VAL A 69 -29.62 -22.78 -38.86
CA VAL A 69 -30.66 -21.90 -38.32
C VAL A 69 -30.03 -20.53 -38.06
N ASN A 70 -30.40 -19.55 -38.88
CA ASN A 70 -29.87 -18.19 -38.83
C ASN A 70 -30.89 -17.10 -38.47
N ALA A 71 -32.13 -17.51 -38.20
CA ALA A 71 -33.23 -16.68 -37.74
C ALA A 71 -34.08 -17.48 -36.72
N PRO A 72 -34.97 -16.84 -35.96
CA PRO A 72 -35.85 -17.54 -35.03
C PRO A 72 -36.76 -18.57 -35.70
N VAL A 73 -36.78 -19.77 -35.13
CA VAL A 73 -37.63 -20.90 -35.51
C VAL A 73 -38.43 -21.34 -34.28
N VAL A 74 -39.72 -21.59 -34.50
CA VAL A 74 -40.66 -22.07 -33.47
C VAL A 74 -41.08 -23.49 -33.79
N GLY A 75 -41.07 -24.35 -32.77
CA GLY A 75 -41.35 -25.78 -32.83
C GLY A 75 -40.10 -26.65 -32.65
N GLU A 76 -40.31 -27.93 -32.40
CA GLU A 76 -39.26 -28.91 -32.15
C GLU A 76 -38.39 -29.17 -33.39
N CYS A 77 -37.06 -29.09 -33.23
CA CYS A 77 -36.08 -29.44 -34.26
C CYS A 77 -35.66 -30.91 -34.10
N GLY A 78 -36.31 -31.81 -34.85
CA GLY A 78 -35.94 -33.23 -34.88
C GLY A 78 -34.78 -33.49 -35.84
N LEU A 79 -33.73 -34.16 -35.35
CA LEU A 79 -32.55 -34.52 -36.16
C LEU A 79 -32.56 -36.02 -36.51
N ASP A 80 -32.16 -36.34 -37.74
CA ASP A 80 -32.01 -37.69 -38.28
C ASP A 80 -30.54 -38.13 -38.32
N SER A 81 -30.31 -39.39 -38.70
CA SER A 81 -28.96 -39.96 -38.72
C SER A 81 -28.05 -39.24 -39.71
N GLY A 82 -26.91 -38.77 -39.22
CA GLY A 82 -25.90 -38.02 -39.99
C GLY A 82 -26.12 -36.52 -40.05
N ASP A 83 -27.13 -35.97 -39.36
CA ASP A 83 -27.40 -34.54 -39.36
C ASP A 83 -26.38 -33.73 -38.55
N SER A 84 -26.07 -32.53 -39.05
CA SER A 84 -25.22 -31.52 -38.41
C SER A 84 -26.00 -30.22 -38.31
N LEU A 85 -26.46 -29.91 -37.09
CA LEU A 85 -27.20 -28.68 -36.78
C LEU A 85 -26.24 -27.57 -36.39
N THR A 86 -26.36 -26.40 -37.03
CA THR A 86 -25.70 -25.15 -36.62
C THR A 86 -26.74 -24.06 -36.37
N VAL A 87 -26.91 -23.65 -35.12
CA VAL A 87 -27.67 -22.44 -34.75
C VAL A 87 -26.67 -21.29 -34.68
N THR A 88 -26.77 -20.32 -35.57
CA THR A 88 -25.85 -19.18 -35.59
C THR A 88 -26.21 -18.17 -34.50
N SER A 89 -25.35 -17.19 -34.24
CA SER A 89 -25.60 -16.14 -33.25
C SER A 89 -26.87 -15.31 -33.48
N GLY A 90 -27.38 -15.26 -34.71
CA GLY A 90 -28.66 -14.62 -35.04
C GLY A 90 -29.86 -15.58 -35.04
N GLY A 91 -29.62 -16.88 -34.90
CA GLY A 91 -30.63 -17.92 -34.92
C GLY A 91 -31.16 -18.27 -33.53
N SER A 92 -32.40 -18.76 -33.47
CA SER A 92 -32.94 -19.41 -32.29
C SER A 92 -33.86 -20.56 -32.65
N ILE A 93 -33.91 -21.58 -31.79
CA ILE A 93 -34.90 -22.65 -31.84
C ILE A 93 -35.65 -22.60 -30.53
N THR A 94 -36.97 -22.41 -30.59
CA THR A 94 -37.84 -22.39 -29.41
C THR A 94 -38.95 -23.40 -29.58
N GLY A 95 -39.27 -24.21 -28.56
CA GLY A 95 -40.46 -25.05 -28.58
C GLY A 95 -41.73 -24.25 -28.90
N ASP A 96 -42.77 -24.92 -29.38
CA ASP A 96 -44.02 -24.27 -29.81
C ASP A 96 -45.02 -24.02 -28.67
N GLY A 97 -44.62 -24.30 -27.42
CA GLY A 97 -45.47 -24.15 -26.24
C GLY A 97 -46.55 -25.23 -26.10
N SER A 98 -46.51 -26.27 -26.95
CA SER A 98 -47.50 -27.35 -26.94
C SER A 98 -46.91 -28.68 -26.49
N GLY A 99 -47.64 -29.43 -25.66
CA GLY A 99 -47.23 -30.78 -25.23
C GLY A 99 -45.86 -30.82 -24.54
N ALA A 100 -45.01 -31.78 -24.94
CA ALA A 100 -43.65 -31.95 -24.44
C ALA A 100 -42.59 -31.49 -25.46
N SER A 101 -42.88 -30.37 -26.15
CA SER A 101 -42.05 -29.79 -27.21
C SER A 101 -40.70 -29.30 -26.68
N VAL A 102 -39.61 -29.89 -27.18
CA VAL A 102 -38.23 -29.54 -26.84
C VAL A 102 -37.63 -28.61 -27.90
N GLY A 103 -36.48 -28.01 -27.62
CA GLY A 103 -35.76 -27.23 -28.63
C GLY A 103 -35.25 -28.15 -29.74
N VAL A 104 -34.41 -29.12 -29.37
CA VAL A 104 -33.86 -30.13 -30.29
C VAL A 104 -34.14 -31.54 -29.76
N ARG A 105 -34.66 -32.43 -30.62
CA ARG A 105 -34.88 -33.84 -30.31
C ARG A 105 -34.00 -34.73 -31.18
N VAL A 106 -33.33 -35.68 -30.53
CA VAL A 106 -32.63 -36.78 -31.21
C VAL A 106 -33.26 -38.09 -30.75
N SER A 107 -34.03 -38.72 -31.63
CA SER A 107 -34.83 -39.90 -31.31
C SER A 107 -33.98 -41.17 -31.20
N ALA A 108 -34.53 -42.20 -30.52
CA ALA A 108 -33.86 -43.49 -30.43
C ALA A 108 -33.53 -44.09 -31.81
N GLY A 109 -32.32 -44.64 -31.97
CA GLY A 109 -31.83 -45.20 -33.23
C GLY A 109 -31.18 -44.19 -34.19
N VAL A 110 -31.27 -42.89 -33.91
CA VAL A 110 -30.55 -41.84 -34.64
C VAL A 110 -29.07 -41.85 -34.24
N THR A 111 -28.16 -41.75 -35.21
CA THR A 111 -26.70 -41.78 -34.98
C THR A 111 -25.93 -40.78 -35.84
N GLY A 112 -24.73 -40.39 -35.41
CA GLY A 112 -23.85 -39.52 -36.21
C GLY A 112 -24.26 -38.04 -36.20
N VAL A 113 -25.00 -37.62 -35.17
CA VAL A 113 -25.50 -36.24 -35.05
C VAL A 113 -24.42 -35.31 -34.48
N GLN A 114 -24.31 -34.10 -35.03
CA GLN A 114 -23.48 -33.02 -34.51
C GLN A 114 -24.34 -31.77 -34.25
N ILE A 115 -24.11 -31.09 -33.13
CA ILE A 115 -24.85 -29.86 -32.77
C ILE A 115 -23.85 -28.76 -32.45
N THR A 116 -23.94 -27.63 -33.15
CA THR A 116 -23.24 -26.38 -32.83
C THR A 116 -24.25 -25.30 -32.53
N ASN A 117 -24.24 -24.76 -31.30
CA ASN A 117 -25.14 -23.70 -30.88
C ASN A 117 -24.35 -22.43 -30.58
N GLU A 118 -24.53 -21.39 -31.38
CA GLU A 118 -24.02 -20.03 -31.15
C GLU A 118 -25.15 -19.04 -30.80
N GLY A 119 -26.41 -19.45 -30.96
CA GLY A 119 -27.61 -18.65 -30.73
C GLY A 119 -28.35 -19.08 -29.46
N ASN A 120 -29.66 -19.34 -29.58
CA ASN A 120 -30.48 -19.83 -28.47
C ASN A 120 -31.18 -21.15 -28.84
N ILE A 121 -31.02 -22.18 -28.02
CA ILE A 121 -31.84 -23.40 -28.07
C ILE A 121 -32.65 -23.45 -26.78
N GLN A 122 -33.96 -23.36 -26.93
CA GLN A 122 -34.91 -23.34 -25.84
C GLN A 122 -36.03 -24.36 -26.07
N GLY A 123 -36.27 -25.25 -25.12
CA GLY A 123 -37.52 -26.02 -25.11
C GLY A 123 -38.68 -25.17 -24.65
N ASP A 124 -39.91 -25.44 -25.08
CA ASP A 124 -41.10 -24.78 -24.53
C ASP A 124 -42.32 -25.69 -24.73
N PRO A 125 -42.89 -26.28 -23.66
CA PRO A 125 -42.52 -26.09 -22.25
C PRO A 125 -41.39 -27.01 -21.77
N SER A 126 -40.72 -27.78 -22.64
CA SER A 126 -39.80 -28.86 -22.24
C SER A 126 -38.31 -28.43 -22.18
N ASP A 127 -37.40 -29.41 -22.23
CA ASP A 127 -35.94 -29.25 -22.21
C ASP A 127 -35.37 -28.63 -23.49
N GLY A 128 -34.19 -27.99 -23.37
CA GLY A 128 -33.46 -27.43 -24.51
C GLY A 128 -33.10 -28.50 -25.54
N ILE A 129 -32.37 -29.53 -25.11
CA ILE A 129 -32.04 -30.73 -25.90
C ILE A 129 -32.54 -31.97 -25.17
N TRP A 130 -33.27 -32.83 -25.89
CA TRP A 130 -33.65 -34.16 -25.42
C TRP A 130 -33.04 -35.22 -26.34
N ASN A 131 -32.10 -36.01 -25.80
CA ASN A 131 -31.41 -37.07 -26.56
C ASN A 131 -31.79 -38.47 -26.10
N GLN A 132 -32.26 -39.28 -27.05
CA GLN A 132 -32.49 -40.72 -26.95
C GLN A 132 -31.63 -41.53 -27.94
N GLY A 133 -30.96 -40.87 -28.89
CA GLY A 133 -30.08 -41.48 -29.88
C GLY A 133 -28.60 -41.32 -29.53
N SER A 134 -27.76 -41.19 -30.55
CA SER A 134 -26.31 -40.98 -30.41
C SER A 134 -25.88 -39.67 -31.07
N ILE A 135 -25.42 -38.74 -30.23
CA ILE A 135 -24.82 -37.47 -30.64
C ILE A 135 -23.30 -37.60 -30.50
N ASP A 136 -22.58 -37.36 -31.59
CA ASP A 136 -21.12 -37.43 -31.58
C ASP A 136 -20.53 -36.23 -30.85
N ARG A 137 -21.07 -35.03 -31.10
CA ARG A 137 -20.56 -33.82 -30.47
C ARG A 137 -21.60 -32.72 -30.36
N ILE A 138 -21.62 -32.09 -29.18
CA ILE A 138 -22.31 -30.82 -28.95
C ILE A 138 -21.25 -29.74 -28.69
N THR A 139 -21.31 -28.61 -29.37
CA THR A 139 -20.52 -27.41 -29.08
C THR A 139 -21.46 -26.25 -28.81
N ASN A 140 -21.54 -25.82 -27.56
CA ASN A 140 -22.37 -24.71 -27.10
C ASN A 140 -21.51 -23.46 -26.85
N ARG A 141 -21.81 -22.40 -27.60
CA ARG A 141 -21.30 -21.02 -27.47
C ARG A 141 -22.42 -20.01 -27.20
N GLY A 142 -23.68 -20.46 -27.26
CA GLY A 142 -24.89 -19.67 -27.08
C GLY A 142 -25.63 -20.01 -25.78
N GLN A 143 -26.94 -19.85 -25.78
CA GLN A 143 -27.83 -20.24 -24.68
C GLN A 143 -28.45 -21.61 -24.96
N LEU A 144 -28.41 -22.50 -23.97
CA LEU A 144 -29.11 -23.78 -23.97
C LEU A 144 -29.95 -23.88 -22.69
N GLN A 145 -31.27 -23.85 -22.84
CA GLN A 145 -32.19 -23.72 -21.70
C GLN A 145 -33.50 -24.47 -21.89
N GLY A 146 -34.14 -24.88 -20.80
CA GLY A 146 -35.54 -25.28 -20.82
C GLY A 146 -36.47 -24.07 -20.68
N GLY A 147 -37.71 -24.14 -21.20
CA GLY A 147 -38.63 -22.98 -21.24
C GLY A 147 -39.85 -23.08 -20.33
N GLY A 148 -40.16 -24.26 -19.80
CA GLY A 148 -41.22 -24.46 -18.79
C GLY A 148 -40.66 -24.70 -17.38
N ALA A 149 -41.51 -24.88 -16.38
CA ALA A 149 -41.07 -25.27 -15.03
C ALA A 149 -40.50 -26.70 -15.03
N PHE A 150 -39.54 -26.97 -14.13
CA PHE A 150 -38.89 -28.27 -13.98
C PHE A 150 -38.13 -28.79 -15.22
N THR A 151 -37.48 -27.90 -15.98
CA THR A 151 -36.83 -28.26 -17.25
C THR A 151 -35.33 -28.01 -17.23
N LEU A 152 -34.65 -28.72 -18.13
CA LEU A 152 -33.20 -28.81 -18.26
C LEU A 152 -32.72 -28.08 -19.51
N GLY A 153 -31.46 -27.64 -19.51
CA GLY A 153 -30.76 -27.31 -20.75
C GLY A 153 -30.52 -28.58 -21.59
N LEU A 154 -30.13 -29.68 -20.93
CA LEU A 154 -29.90 -30.98 -21.56
C LEU A 154 -30.48 -32.13 -20.72
N TYR A 155 -31.30 -32.96 -21.36
CA TYR A 155 -31.71 -34.27 -20.88
C TYR A 155 -31.22 -35.38 -21.83
N ASN A 156 -30.36 -36.28 -21.36
CA ASN A 156 -29.75 -37.33 -22.16
C ASN A 156 -30.01 -38.73 -21.57
N VAL A 157 -30.85 -39.52 -22.24
CA VAL A 157 -31.03 -40.95 -21.96
C VAL A 157 -30.34 -41.84 -23.01
N GLY A 158 -29.80 -41.23 -24.08
CA GLY A 158 -29.01 -41.89 -25.12
C GLY A 158 -27.50 -41.79 -24.89
N THR A 159 -26.75 -41.59 -25.96
CA THR A 159 -25.29 -41.39 -25.95
C THR A 159 -24.93 -40.00 -26.45
N ILE A 160 -24.07 -39.31 -25.72
CA ILE A 160 -23.34 -38.12 -26.17
C ILE A 160 -21.86 -38.41 -25.98
N THR A 161 -21.07 -38.44 -27.06
CA THR A 161 -19.64 -38.74 -26.96
C THR A 161 -18.88 -37.56 -26.35
N GLU A 162 -19.10 -36.34 -26.84
CA GLU A 162 -18.47 -35.13 -26.32
C GLU A 162 -19.45 -33.95 -26.26
N PHE A 163 -19.47 -33.23 -25.13
CA PHE A 163 -20.18 -31.98 -24.96
C PHE A 163 -19.21 -30.87 -24.54
N ASN A 164 -18.98 -29.91 -25.44
CA ASN A 164 -18.18 -28.72 -25.21
C ASN A 164 -19.08 -27.51 -24.90
N ASN A 165 -19.11 -27.05 -23.66
CA ASN A 165 -19.65 -25.75 -23.29
C ASN A 165 -18.51 -24.71 -23.27
N GLU A 166 -18.38 -23.98 -24.36
CA GLU A 166 -17.31 -23.00 -24.59
C GLU A 166 -17.45 -21.77 -23.67
N ALA A 167 -16.44 -20.91 -23.60
CA ALA A 167 -16.37 -19.78 -22.66
C ALA A 167 -17.60 -18.84 -22.66
N ASN A 168 -18.27 -18.67 -23.81
CA ASN A 168 -19.48 -17.86 -23.95
C ASN A 168 -20.78 -18.66 -23.81
N GLY A 169 -20.68 -19.99 -23.78
CA GLY A 169 -21.80 -20.90 -23.65
C GLY A 169 -22.43 -20.82 -22.27
N VAL A 170 -23.76 -20.78 -22.25
CA VAL A 170 -24.57 -20.86 -21.04
C VAL A 170 -25.51 -22.05 -21.17
N ILE A 171 -25.55 -22.86 -20.12
CA ILE A 171 -26.53 -23.93 -19.94
C ILE A 171 -27.28 -23.63 -18.65
N SER A 172 -28.60 -23.57 -18.70
CA SER A 172 -29.42 -23.26 -17.53
C SER A 172 -30.59 -24.22 -17.36
N ASN A 173 -30.97 -24.40 -16.12
CA ASN A 173 -32.23 -25.01 -15.73
C ASN A 173 -33.33 -23.96 -15.62
N SER A 174 -34.56 -24.43 -15.38
CA SER A 174 -35.67 -23.57 -14.99
C SER A 174 -36.05 -23.75 -13.52
N ALA A 175 -36.95 -22.90 -13.04
CA ALA A 175 -37.42 -22.93 -11.65
C ALA A 175 -37.99 -24.32 -11.29
N GLY A 176 -37.56 -24.84 -10.12
CA GLY A 176 -37.99 -26.13 -9.59
C GLY A 176 -37.12 -27.32 -9.99
N GLN A 177 -36.27 -27.20 -11.01
CA GLN A 177 -35.30 -28.23 -11.37
C GLN A 177 -33.92 -27.89 -10.80
N PRO A 178 -33.24 -28.77 -10.05
CA PRO A 178 -31.91 -28.46 -9.49
C PRO A 178 -30.78 -28.57 -10.52
N ASN A 179 -30.92 -29.46 -11.51
CA ASN A 179 -29.90 -29.75 -12.51
C ASN A 179 -30.10 -28.90 -13.76
N ALA A 180 -29.03 -28.43 -14.41
CA ALA A 180 -29.08 -27.90 -15.78
C ALA A 180 -28.77 -28.98 -16.82
N ILE A 181 -28.02 -30.02 -16.41
CA ILE A 181 -27.68 -31.18 -17.21
C ILE A 181 -28.06 -32.43 -16.43
N GLU A 182 -28.84 -33.31 -17.05
CA GLU A 182 -29.13 -34.63 -16.52
C GLU A 182 -28.93 -35.67 -17.63
N SER A 183 -28.00 -36.60 -17.38
CA SER A 183 -27.63 -37.67 -18.31
C SER A 183 -27.65 -39.02 -17.61
N PRO A 184 -28.83 -39.63 -17.41
CA PRO A 184 -28.92 -41.03 -17.02
C PRO A 184 -28.33 -41.98 -18.08
N GLY A 185 -28.28 -41.56 -19.35
CA GLY A 185 -27.57 -42.25 -20.43
C GLY A 185 -26.04 -42.00 -20.39
N ASN A 186 -25.35 -42.34 -21.47
CA ASN A 186 -23.91 -42.14 -21.57
C ASN A 186 -23.59 -40.71 -22.01
N LEU A 187 -22.87 -39.96 -21.17
CA LEU A 187 -22.19 -38.73 -21.57
C LEU A 187 -20.69 -38.97 -21.37
N GLY A 188 -19.93 -39.15 -22.46
CA GLY A 188 -18.52 -39.52 -22.39
C GLY A 188 -17.67 -38.43 -21.74
N THR A 189 -17.58 -37.28 -22.41
CA THR A 189 -16.81 -36.13 -21.92
C THR A 189 -17.67 -34.86 -21.90
N LEU A 190 -17.64 -34.13 -20.79
CA LEU A 190 -18.19 -32.79 -20.65
C LEU A 190 -17.04 -31.79 -20.42
N ASN A 191 -16.74 -30.96 -21.41
CA ASN A 191 -15.76 -29.89 -21.34
C ASN A 191 -16.48 -28.57 -21.05
N ASN A 192 -16.29 -27.99 -19.86
CA ASN A 192 -16.95 -26.75 -19.46
C ASN A 192 -15.96 -25.60 -19.25
N ALA A 193 -15.88 -24.70 -20.24
CA ALA A 193 -15.24 -23.39 -20.13
C ALA A 193 -16.24 -22.26 -19.86
N GLY A 194 -17.54 -22.49 -20.11
CA GLY A 194 -18.62 -21.53 -19.93
C GLY A 194 -19.37 -21.67 -18.60
N ARG A 195 -20.63 -21.23 -18.59
CA ARG A 195 -21.47 -21.17 -17.39
C ARG A 195 -22.54 -22.27 -17.41
N ILE A 196 -22.57 -23.08 -16.36
CA ILE A 196 -23.65 -24.03 -16.07
C ILE A 196 -24.40 -23.48 -14.84
N LEU A 197 -25.56 -22.90 -15.09
CA LEU A 197 -26.42 -22.30 -14.08
C LEU A 197 -27.41 -23.36 -13.57
N GLY A 198 -26.89 -24.31 -12.80
CA GLY A 198 -27.62 -25.44 -12.24
C GLY A 198 -26.65 -26.56 -11.85
N GLY A 199 -27.21 -27.66 -11.36
CA GLY A 199 -26.48 -28.89 -11.04
C GLY A 199 -26.19 -29.75 -12.28
N ILE A 200 -25.39 -30.79 -12.08
CA ILE A 200 -25.05 -31.77 -13.12
C ILE A 200 -25.28 -33.15 -12.51
N SER A 201 -26.10 -33.97 -13.17
CA SER A 201 -26.35 -35.37 -12.79
C SER A 201 -25.94 -36.28 -13.95
N THR A 202 -24.87 -37.03 -13.79
CA THR A 202 -24.28 -37.89 -14.83
C THR A 202 -23.73 -39.18 -14.21
N ASN A 203 -23.42 -40.17 -15.06
CA ASN A 203 -22.73 -41.39 -14.64
C ASN A 203 -21.55 -41.66 -15.58
N ASN A 204 -20.42 -42.06 -15.03
CA ASN A 204 -19.19 -42.44 -15.75
C ASN A 204 -18.72 -41.36 -16.76
N THR A 205 -18.96 -40.08 -16.46
CA THR A 205 -18.56 -38.95 -17.32
C THR A 205 -17.21 -38.43 -16.92
N THR A 206 -16.38 -38.06 -17.90
CA THR A 206 -15.20 -37.21 -17.66
C THR A 206 -15.61 -35.74 -17.75
N ILE A 207 -15.64 -35.04 -16.61
CA ILE A 207 -15.97 -33.61 -16.56
C ILE A 207 -14.66 -32.82 -16.47
N ASN A 208 -14.33 -32.07 -17.51
CA ASN A 208 -13.21 -31.15 -17.53
C ASN A 208 -13.70 -29.72 -17.27
N ILE A 209 -13.22 -29.11 -16.20
CA ILE A 209 -13.47 -27.70 -15.87
C ILE A 209 -12.31 -26.90 -16.46
N LEU A 210 -12.59 -26.04 -17.44
CA LEU A 210 -11.57 -25.42 -18.29
C LEU A 210 -11.53 -23.89 -18.13
N GLY A 211 -10.34 -23.32 -18.23
CA GLY A 211 -10.15 -21.86 -18.27
C GLY A 211 -10.58 -21.15 -16.98
N THR A 212 -10.78 -19.84 -17.07
CA THR A 212 -11.01 -18.97 -15.89
C THR A 212 -12.44 -18.48 -15.74
N SER A 213 -13.31 -18.73 -16.73
CA SER A 213 -14.71 -18.29 -16.75
C SER A 213 -15.70 -19.42 -16.40
N SER A 214 -15.19 -20.63 -16.19
CA SER A 214 -16.01 -21.80 -15.89
C SER A 214 -16.79 -21.60 -14.60
N ARG A 215 -18.09 -21.90 -14.62
CA ARG A 215 -18.97 -21.76 -13.45
C ARG A 215 -19.97 -22.89 -13.40
N ILE A 216 -20.20 -23.47 -12.22
CA ILE A 216 -21.24 -24.47 -11.95
C ILE A 216 -21.90 -24.07 -10.64
N THR A 217 -23.19 -23.74 -10.65
CA THR A 217 -23.88 -23.16 -9.48
C THR A 217 -24.63 -24.19 -8.62
N GLY A 218 -24.97 -25.35 -9.19
CA GLY A 218 -25.65 -26.42 -8.48
C GLY A 218 -24.74 -27.58 -8.13
N ALA A 219 -25.26 -28.55 -7.39
CA ALA A 219 -24.53 -29.76 -7.01
C ALA A 219 -24.15 -30.60 -8.25
N VAL A 220 -22.96 -31.18 -8.21
CA VAL A 220 -22.48 -32.12 -9.24
C VAL A 220 -22.48 -33.53 -8.66
N SER A 221 -23.25 -34.41 -9.28
CA SER A 221 -23.29 -35.84 -9.00
C SER A 221 -22.88 -36.60 -10.26
N ASN A 222 -21.67 -37.15 -10.25
CA ASN A 222 -21.07 -37.86 -11.38
C ASN A 222 -20.59 -39.26 -10.94
N THR A 223 -21.53 -40.16 -10.67
CA THR A 223 -21.26 -41.51 -10.15
C THR A 223 -20.27 -42.24 -11.06
N ASP A 224 -19.23 -42.85 -10.50
CA ASP A 224 -18.18 -43.58 -11.23
C ASP A 224 -17.35 -42.75 -12.24
N GLY A 225 -17.67 -41.47 -12.44
CA GLY A 225 -16.97 -40.57 -13.35
C GLY A 225 -15.82 -39.81 -12.69
N SER A 226 -15.12 -39.00 -13.47
CA SER A 226 -13.99 -38.18 -13.00
C SER A 226 -14.24 -36.70 -13.23
N ILE A 227 -13.70 -35.87 -12.32
CA ILE A 227 -13.69 -34.41 -12.46
C ILE A 227 -12.23 -33.97 -12.50
N ARG A 228 -11.88 -33.15 -13.49
CA ARG A 228 -10.51 -32.69 -13.71
C ARG A 228 -10.47 -31.19 -13.94
N LEU A 229 -9.50 -30.53 -13.34
CA LEU A 229 -9.12 -29.15 -13.66
C LEU A 229 -7.77 -29.19 -14.38
N PRO A 230 -7.73 -29.05 -15.71
CA PRO A 230 -6.48 -29.01 -16.48
C PRO A 230 -5.69 -27.71 -16.29
N ASN A 231 -4.44 -27.72 -16.73
CA ASN A 231 -3.54 -26.56 -16.70
C ASN A 231 -4.21 -25.28 -17.24
N GLY A 232 -4.06 -24.17 -16.51
CA GLY A 232 -4.64 -22.88 -16.87
C GLY A 232 -6.09 -22.68 -16.41
N SER A 233 -6.68 -23.67 -15.73
CA SER A 233 -8.05 -23.58 -15.19
C SER A 233 -8.05 -22.90 -13.82
N ALA A 234 -9.03 -22.02 -13.59
CA ALA A 234 -9.29 -21.39 -12.30
C ALA A 234 -10.78 -21.50 -11.99
N PHE A 235 -11.13 -22.22 -10.92
CA PHE A 235 -12.52 -22.54 -10.61
C PHE A 235 -12.81 -22.29 -9.12
N THR A 236 -13.99 -21.74 -8.82
CA THR A 236 -14.47 -21.57 -7.44
C THR A 236 -15.67 -22.47 -7.20
N THR A 237 -15.66 -23.24 -6.12
CA THR A 237 -16.82 -24.08 -5.79
C THR A 237 -18.00 -23.24 -5.31
N GLU A 238 -19.16 -23.43 -5.90
CA GLU A 238 -20.43 -22.81 -5.45
C GLU A 238 -21.41 -23.83 -4.86
N ASN A 239 -21.07 -25.12 -4.92
CA ASN A 239 -21.89 -26.20 -4.40
C ASN A 239 -21.04 -27.48 -4.19
N THR A 240 -21.68 -28.58 -3.79
CA THR A 240 -21.04 -29.87 -3.54
C THR A 240 -20.69 -30.62 -4.83
N PHE A 241 -19.60 -31.39 -4.79
CA PHE A 241 -19.15 -32.25 -5.89
C PHE A 241 -19.05 -33.70 -5.42
N SER A 242 -19.54 -34.64 -6.22
CA SER A 242 -19.42 -36.08 -5.98
C SER A 242 -19.01 -36.80 -7.26
N SER A 243 -17.91 -37.54 -7.22
CA SER A 243 -17.38 -38.34 -8.35
C SER A 243 -16.60 -39.55 -7.86
N ALA A 244 -16.11 -40.42 -8.77
CA ALA A 244 -15.12 -41.42 -8.37
C ALA A 244 -13.76 -40.79 -8.07
N SER A 245 -13.36 -39.79 -8.86
CA SER A 245 -12.14 -39.02 -8.62
C SER A 245 -12.28 -37.54 -8.94
N PHE A 246 -11.45 -36.72 -8.28
CA PHE A 246 -11.38 -35.26 -8.46
C PHE A 246 -9.92 -34.80 -8.48
N HIS A 247 -9.43 -34.35 -9.64
CA HIS A 247 -8.01 -34.05 -9.83
C HIS A 247 -7.80 -32.57 -10.20
N ILE A 248 -6.99 -31.87 -9.41
CA ILE A 248 -6.47 -30.54 -9.74
C ILE A 248 -5.09 -30.75 -10.37
N LEU A 249 -4.97 -30.57 -11.68
CA LEU A 249 -3.72 -30.84 -12.40
C LEU A 249 -2.74 -29.66 -12.24
N SER A 250 -1.45 -29.92 -12.49
CA SER A 250 -0.41 -28.91 -12.40
C SER A 250 -0.73 -27.65 -13.24
N GLY A 251 -0.62 -26.47 -12.60
CA GLY A 251 -0.97 -25.17 -13.19
C GLY A 251 -2.46 -24.83 -13.19
N ALA A 252 -3.31 -25.65 -12.55
CA ALA A 252 -4.71 -25.34 -12.29
C ALA A 252 -4.92 -24.85 -10.84
N ARG A 253 -6.00 -24.09 -10.60
CA ARG A 253 -6.40 -23.61 -9.28
C ARG A 253 -7.86 -23.94 -8.98
N LEU A 254 -8.09 -24.63 -7.87
CA LEU A 254 -9.40 -24.77 -7.24
C LEU A 254 -9.46 -23.84 -6.02
N GLN A 255 -10.43 -22.95 -5.98
CA GLN A 255 -10.74 -22.17 -4.78
C GLN A 255 -12.02 -22.69 -4.13
N ILE A 256 -11.97 -22.91 -2.82
CA ILE A 256 -13.16 -23.27 -2.06
C ILE A 256 -14.01 -22.02 -1.83
N GLY A 257 -15.29 -22.10 -2.17
CA GLY A 257 -16.24 -21.02 -1.88
C GLY A 257 -16.45 -20.80 -0.39
N ALA A 258 -17.00 -19.64 -0.02
CA ALA A 258 -17.14 -19.21 1.39
C ALA A 258 -17.91 -20.18 2.31
N SER A 259 -18.73 -21.07 1.75
CA SER A 259 -19.50 -22.07 2.53
C SER A 259 -18.76 -23.40 2.74
N GLY A 260 -17.49 -23.53 2.32
CA GLY A 260 -16.68 -24.73 2.56
C GLY A 260 -17.13 -26.00 1.81
N HIS A 261 -17.89 -25.83 0.72
CA HIS A 261 -18.61 -26.90 0.01
C HIS A 261 -17.83 -28.23 -0.04
N GLY A 262 -18.46 -29.31 0.42
CA GLY A 262 -17.84 -30.63 0.48
C GLY A 262 -17.60 -31.24 -0.90
N ILE A 263 -16.50 -31.99 -1.01
CA ILE A 263 -16.13 -32.75 -2.21
C ILE A 263 -16.02 -34.23 -1.81
N SER A 264 -16.80 -35.09 -2.46
CA SER A 264 -16.83 -36.53 -2.19
C SER A 264 -16.20 -37.29 -3.36
N VAL A 265 -15.28 -38.20 -3.03
CA VAL A 265 -14.65 -39.09 -4.00
C VAL A 265 -14.87 -40.54 -3.56
N SER A 266 -15.48 -41.36 -4.42
CA SER A 266 -15.87 -42.74 -4.07
C SER A 266 -14.80 -43.79 -4.34
N SER A 267 -13.77 -43.48 -5.14
CA SER A 267 -12.66 -44.39 -5.39
C SER A 267 -11.88 -44.67 -4.11
N GLY A 268 -11.50 -45.94 -3.89
CA GLY A 268 -10.61 -46.34 -2.79
C GLY A 268 -9.13 -46.09 -3.06
N ALA A 269 -8.76 -45.53 -4.22
CA ALA A 269 -7.38 -45.19 -4.54
C ALA A 269 -6.85 -44.09 -3.60
N GLY A 270 -5.55 -44.09 -3.30
CA GLY A 270 -4.95 -43.06 -2.44
C GLY A 270 -5.01 -41.65 -3.02
N ASP A 271 -5.12 -41.54 -4.35
CA ASP A 271 -5.19 -40.31 -5.13
C ASP A 271 -6.61 -40.00 -5.64
N ALA A 272 -7.65 -40.57 -5.02
CA ALA A 272 -9.04 -40.33 -5.41
C ALA A 272 -9.38 -38.83 -5.48
N PHE A 273 -8.94 -38.05 -4.50
CA PHE A 273 -8.73 -36.61 -4.65
C PHE A 273 -7.23 -36.34 -4.76
N ASN A 274 -6.78 -35.73 -5.86
CA ASN A 274 -5.37 -35.41 -6.07
C ASN A 274 -5.18 -33.93 -6.39
N ASN A 275 -4.35 -33.24 -5.61
CA ASN A 275 -3.96 -31.87 -5.87
C ASN A 275 -2.49 -31.77 -6.33
N GLU A 276 -2.27 -31.65 -7.64
CA GLU A 276 -0.98 -31.32 -8.26
C GLU A 276 -0.85 -29.82 -8.62
N GLY A 277 -1.96 -29.09 -8.57
CA GLY A 277 -2.03 -27.65 -8.82
C GLY A 277 -2.08 -26.84 -7.53
N THR A 278 -3.05 -25.94 -7.42
CA THR A 278 -3.31 -25.15 -6.21
C THR A 278 -4.72 -25.41 -5.69
N LEU A 279 -4.83 -25.84 -4.44
CA LEU A 279 -6.07 -25.85 -3.67
C LEU A 279 -6.04 -24.64 -2.73
N ASP A 280 -6.93 -23.67 -2.93
CA ASP A 280 -7.03 -22.46 -2.12
C ASP A 280 -8.23 -22.55 -1.18
N VAL A 281 -7.94 -22.54 0.13
CA VAL A 281 -8.92 -22.52 1.21
C VAL A 281 -8.86 -21.14 1.88
N PRO A 282 -9.89 -20.29 1.68
CA PRO A 282 -9.91 -18.95 2.27
C PRO A 282 -9.90 -18.96 3.80
N GLU A 283 -9.54 -17.81 4.38
CA GLU A 283 -9.57 -17.59 5.82
C GLU A 283 -10.95 -17.94 6.42
N GLY A 284 -10.96 -18.67 7.53
CA GLY A 284 -12.19 -19.03 8.26
C GLY A 284 -13.04 -20.10 7.58
N VAL A 285 -12.61 -20.62 6.42
CA VAL A 285 -13.32 -21.68 5.68
C VAL A 285 -12.70 -23.04 6.03
N GLN A 286 -13.57 -24.02 6.30
CA GLN A 286 -13.18 -25.43 6.36
C GLN A 286 -13.78 -26.17 5.17
N VAL A 287 -12.94 -26.85 4.40
CA VAL A 287 -13.39 -27.78 3.35
C VAL A 287 -13.33 -29.21 3.86
N ASN A 288 -14.36 -30.00 3.53
CA ASN A 288 -14.38 -31.44 3.79
C ASN A 288 -14.14 -32.22 2.49
N ILE A 289 -13.11 -33.07 2.48
CA ILE A 289 -12.86 -34.05 1.44
C ILE A 289 -13.30 -35.42 1.95
N ASN A 290 -14.42 -35.91 1.42
CA ASN A 290 -15.01 -37.19 1.79
C ASN A 290 -14.42 -38.30 0.91
N GLY A 291 -13.24 -38.80 1.29
CA GLY A 291 -12.48 -39.83 0.61
C GLY A 291 -10.98 -39.65 0.85
N ASN A 292 -10.16 -40.40 0.11
CA ASN A 292 -8.70 -40.30 0.20
C ASN A 292 -8.19 -39.06 -0.54
N TYR A 293 -7.14 -38.44 0.01
CA TYR A 293 -6.58 -37.18 -0.46
C TYR A 293 -5.06 -37.27 -0.62
N THR A 294 -4.55 -36.85 -1.78
CA THR A 294 -3.12 -36.70 -2.06
C THR A 294 -2.78 -35.24 -2.38
N GLN A 295 -1.76 -34.70 -1.70
CA GLN A 295 -1.20 -33.36 -1.92
C GLN A 295 0.18 -33.46 -2.58
N SER A 296 0.28 -32.93 -3.80
CA SER A 296 1.51 -32.90 -4.61
C SER A 296 1.85 -31.52 -5.18
N GLY A 297 0.95 -30.54 -5.03
CA GLY A 297 1.15 -29.14 -5.41
C GLY A 297 1.12 -28.21 -4.21
N VAL A 298 0.38 -27.10 -4.32
CA VAL A 298 0.23 -26.07 -3.28
C VAL A 298 -1.13 -26.19 -2.59
N LEU A 299 -1.13 -26.22 -1.26
CA LEU A 299 -2.29 -25.94 -0.42
C LEU A 299 -2.16 -24.51 0.11
N ARG A 300 -2.98 -23.60 -0.43
CA ARG A 300 -2.99 -22.19 -0.06
C ARG A 300 -4.04 -21.95 1.01
N LEU A 301 -3.65 -21.29 2.10
CA LEU A 301 -4.49 -21.08 3.28
C LEU A 301 -4.53 -19.59 3.63
N GLY A 302 -5.72 -18.99 3.69
CA GLY A 302 -5.86 -17.65 4.26
C GLY A 302 -5.74 -17.69 5.78
N ALA A 303 -5.06 -16.73 6.40
CA ALA A 303 -4.91 -16.66 7.86
C ALA A 303 -4.92 -15.22 8.38
N SER A 304 -5.69 -14.95 9.44
CA SER A 304 -5.64 -13.68 10.18
C SER A 304 -5.37 -13.86 11.68
N SER A 305 -5.53 -15.05 12.23
CA SER A 305 -5.17 -15.37 13.61
C SER A 305 -4.88 -16.85 13.77
N ASP A 306 -4.41 -17.24 14.94
CA ASP A 306 -4.31 -18.64 15.40
C ASP A 306 -5.67 -19.35 15.54
N ALA A 307 -6.79 -18.62 15.38
CA ALA A 307 -8.15 -19.16 15.40
C ALA A 307 -8.87 -19.07 14.04
N SER A 308 -8.56 -18.06 13.22
CA SER A 308 -9.18 -17.79 11.92
C SER A 308 -8.20 -18.02 10.79
N PHE A 309 -8.30 -19.22 10.19
CA PHE A 309 -7.47 -19.66 9.08
C PHE A 309 -8.20 -20.73 8.24
N GLY A 310 -7.76 -20.94 7.01
CA GLY A 310 -8.29 -21.99 6.13
C GLY A 310 -7.94 -23.39 6.63
N ARG A 311 -8.89 -24.33 6.54
CA ARG A 311 -8.71 -25.71 7.04
C ARG A 311 -9.15 -26.74 6.02
N LEU A 312 -8.37 -27.81 5.91
CA LEU A 312 -8.70 -28.99 5.12
C LEU A 312 -8.96 -30.18 6.04
N ASN A 313 -10.19 -30.68 6.04
CA ASN A 313 -10.55 -31.89 6.76
C ASN A 313 -10.77 -33.05 5.78
N VAL A 314 -9.93 -34.07 5.89
CA VAL A 314 -9.94 -35.29 5.08
C VAL A 314 -10.59 -36.40 5.89
N VAL A 315 -11.68 -36.99 5.37
CA VAL A 315 -12.38 -38.10 6.04
C VAL A 315 -11.63 -39.43 5.83
N GLY A 316 -10.95 -39.61 4.70
CA GLY A 316 -10.12 -40.78 4.40
C GLY A 316 -8.65 -40.60 4.82
N ASP A 317 -7.77 -41.30 4.10
CA ASP A 317 -6.32 -41.16 4.25
C ASP A 317 -5.83 -39.86 3.59
N ALA A 318 -4.86 -39.19 4.21
CA ALA A 318 -4.18 -38.01 3.68
C ALA A 318 -2.69 -38.29 3.41
N ILE A 319 -2.24 -38.04 2.19
CA ILE A 319 -0.86 -38.27 1.74
C ILE A 319 -0.26 -36.95 1.28
N LEU A 320 0.71 -36.42 2.02
CA LEU A 320 1.53 -35.29 1.62
C LEU A 320 2.84 -35.82 1.01
N THR A 321 2.97 -35.65 -0.30
CA THR A 321 4.13 -36.14 -1.05
C THR A 321 5.36 -35.25 -0.84
N PRO A 322 6.57 -35.66 -1.31
CA PRO A 322 7.75 -34.78 -1.30
C PRO A 322 7.59 -33.47 -2.08
N ALA A 323 6.59 -33.36 -2.95
CA ALA A 323 6.27 -32.14 -3.70
C ALA A 323 5.22 -31.25 -3.00
N ALA A 324 4.60 -31.72 -1.91
CA ALA A 324 3.60 -30.95 -1.18
C ALA A 324 4.19 -29.63 -0.65
N GLN A 325 3.50 -28.53 -0.90
CA GLN A 325 3.80 -27.20 -0.39
C GLN A 325 2.57 -26.59 0.29
N PHE A 326 2.81 -25.74 1.28
CA PHE A 326 1.84 -24.85 1.90
C PHE A 326 2.18 -23.40 1.52
N GLU A 327 1.16 -22.61 1.23
CA GLU A 327 1.28 -21.16 1.07
C GLU A 327 0.32 -20.47 2.03
N VAL A 328 0.84 -19.70 2.99
CA VAL A 328 0.03 -18.93 3.93
C VAL A 328 -0.19 -17.53 3.39
N ASP A 329 -1.43 -17.22 3.04
CA ASP A 329 -1.86 -15.88 2.67
C ASP A 329 -2.28 -15.13 3.95
N VAL A 330 -1.31 -14.43 4.57
CA VAL A 330 -1.55 -13.66 5.78
C VAL A 330 -2.37 -12.40 5.43
N ALA A 331 -3.53 -12.27 6.06
CA ALA A 331 -4.39 -11.13 5.88
C ALA A 331 -3.68 -9.83 6.30
N ALA A 332 -3.86 -8.74 5.54
CA ALA A 332 -3.23 -7.45 5.84
C ALA A 332 -3.56 -6.92 7.25
N SER A 333 -4.70 -7.34 7.82
CA SER A 333 -5.00 -7.18 9.25
C SER A 333 -5.06 -8.56 9.90
N HIS A 334 -4.07 -8.88 10.71
CA HIS A 334 -3.97 -10.15 11.44
C HIS A 334 -3.56 -9.92 12.90
N THR A 335 -3.77 -10.90 13.78
CA THR A 335 -3.27 -10.91 15.16
C THR A 335 -2.12 -11.89 15.38
N LEU A 336 -1.68 -12.58 14.33
CA LEU A 336 -0.57 -13.55 14.38
C LEU A 336 0.70 -12.97 15.01
N ALA A 337 1.32 -13.77 15.87
CA ALA A 337 2.58 -13.50 16.54
C ALA A 337 3.48 -14.75 16.54
N ALA A 338 4.79 -14.55 16.65
CA ALA A 338 5.73 -15.66 16.79
C ALA A 338 5.41 -16.46 18.08
N GLY A 339 5.31 -17.78 17.93
CA GLY A 339 4.86 -18.70 18.98
C GLY A 339 3.42 -19.20 18.78
N ASP A 340 2.60 -18.51 17.97
CA ASP A 340 1.25 -18.98 17.64
C ASP A 340 1.30 -20.28 16.84
N THR A 341 0.21 -21.05 16.89
CA THR A 341 0.05 -22.30 16.14
C THR A 341 -1.31 -22.36 15.48
N LEU A 342 -1.33 -22.46 14.14
CA LEU A 342 -2.52 -22.73 13.35
C LEU A 342 -2.77 -24.23 13.41
N SER A 343 -3.56 -24.67 14.39
CA SER A 343 -3.73 -26.10 14.66
C SER A 343 -4.75 -26.77 13.73
N GLY A 344 -4.36 -27.88 13.11
CA GLY A 344 -5.19 -28.67 12.22
C GLY A 344 -5.46 -27.96 10.89
N VAL A 345 -4.43 -27.39 10.26
CA VAL A 345 -4.57 -26.87 8.89
C VAL A 345 -4.92 -27.98 7.90
N VAL A 346 -4.43 -29.19 8.17
CA VAL A 346 -4.87 -30.44 7.54
C VAL A 346 -5.16 -31.44 8.64
N THR A 347 -6.33 -32.06 8.62
CA THR A 347 -6.69 -33.18 9.50
C THR A 347 -7.12 -34.38 8.68
N ALA A 348 -6.78 -35.59 9.11
CA ALA A 348 -7.24 -36.85 8.52
C ALA A 348 -8.02 -37.66 9.56
N SER A 349 -9.14 -38.28 9.19
CA SER A 349 -9.79 -39.28 10.04
C SER A 349 -9.30 -40.71 9.77
N GLY A 350 -8.68 -40.94 8.60
CA GLY A 350 -7.87 -42.12 8.31
C GLY A 350 -6.44 -41.95 8.80
N SER A 351 -5.46 -42.38 8.00
CA SER A 351 -4.03 -42.17 8.25
C SER A 351 -3.53 -40.87 7.61
N LEU A 352 -2.62 -40.18 8.29
CA LEU A 352 -1.87 -39.05 7.71
C LEU A 352 -0.40 -39.45 7.50
N SER A 353 0.08 -39.34 6.26
CA SER A 353 1.49 -39.55 5.93
C SER A 353 2.08 -38.27 5.35
N ASN A 354 3.16 -37.77 5.96
CA ASN A 354 3.82 -36.54 5.53
C ASN A 354 5.27 -36.78 5.15
N SER A 355 5.56 -36.67 3.84
CA SER A 355 6.91 -36.75 3.27
C SER A 355 7.38 -35.41 2.70
N ALA A 356 6.68 -34.31 3.00
CA ALA A 356 7.06 -32.97 2.56
C ALA A 356 8.37 -32.51 3.24
N PRO A 357 9.19 -31.67 2.57
CA PRO A 357 10.42 -31.16 3.16
C PRO A 357 10.13 -30.15 4.29
N THR A 358 11.10 -29.91 5.17
CA THR A 358 10.92 -28.99 6.32
C THR A 358 10.73 -27.52 5.93
N ASN A 359 11.10 -27.14 4.71
CA ASN A 359 10.94 -25.80 4.14
C ASN A 359 9.78 -25.72 3.13
N ASN A 360 8.77 -26.58 3.30
CA ASN A 360 7.60 -26.68 2.42
C ASN A 360 6.56 -25.57 2.63
N VAL A 361 6.82 -24.58 3.47
CA VAL A 361 5.87 -23.50 3.77
C VAL A 361 6.43 -22.17 3.29
N SER A 362 5.62 -21.43 2.54
CA SER A 362 5.88 -20.05 2.14
C SER A 362 4.77 -19.14 2.68
N ASP A 363 5.06 -17.84 2.79
CA ASP A 363 4.10 -16.83 3.23
C ASP A 363 4.43 -15.44 2.67
N ASN A 364 3.52 -14.49 2.91
CA ASN A 364 3.63 -13.09 2.48
C ASN A 364 3.93 -12.12 3.64
N SER A 365 4.36 -12.59 4.82
CA SER A 365 4.71 -11.77 5.96
C SER A 365 6.14 -11.21 5.86
N ALA A 366 6.36 -10.01 6.38
CA ALA A 366 7.69 -9.40 6.46
C ALA A 366 8.47 -9.84 7.72
N LEU A 367 7.76 -10.19 8.80
CA LEU A 367 8.34 -10.40 10.14
C LEU A 367 8.12 -11.80 10.70
N PHE A 368 7.27 -12.62 10.06
CA PHE A 368 7.01 -13.99 10.44
C PHE A 368 7.33 -14.94 9.28
N ASN A 369 7.63 -16.19 9.64
CA ASN A 369 7.62 -17.34 8.76
C ASN A 369 6.73 -18.42 9.39
N PHE A 370 6.41 -19.46 8.64
CA PHE A 370 5.63 -20.60 9.13
C PHE A 370 6.41 -21.90 8.96
N GLU A 371 6.30 -22.80 9.92
CA GLU A 371 6.91 -24.13 9.89
C GLU A 371 5.80 -25.18 10.01
N SER A 372 5.83 -26.22 9.16
CA SER A 372 4.86 -27.31 9.25
C SER A 372 5.27 -28.33 10.30
N VAL A 373 4.33 -28.68 11.19
CA VAL A 373 4.53 -29.67 12.25
C VAL A 373 3.45 -30.74 12.09
N THR A 374 3.86 -32.01 12.05
CA THR A 374 2.91 -33.13 11.93
C THR A 374 2.70 -33.78 13.29
N ASN A 375 1.46 -33.84 13.74
CA ASN A 375 1.03 -34.36 15.03
C ASN A 375 -0.01 -35.47 14.79
N ASP A 376 0.46 -36.72 14.73
CA ASP A 376 -0.34 -37.92 14.43
C ASP A 376 -1.19 -37.75 13.16
N ASP A 377 -2.48 -37.43 13.33
CA ASP A 377 -3.46 -37.33 12.25
C ASP A 377 -3.70 -35.88 11.77
N ALA A 378 -2.85 -34.93 12.18
CA ALA A 378 -2.96 -33.52 11.82
C ALA A 378 -1.61 -32.91 11.39
N VAL A 379 -1.69 -31.88 10.53
CA VAL A 379 -0.61 -30.93 10.27
C VAL A 379 -1.02 -29.58 10.85
N ASP A 380 -0.13 -29.02 11.66
CA ASP A 380 -0.21 -27.66 12.20
C ASP A 380 0.81 -26.76 11.48
N LEU A 381 0.56 -25.45 11.47
CA LEU A 381 1.57 -24.45 11.07
C LEU A 381 1.96 -23.60 12.28
N GLN A 382 3.22 -23.67 12.68
CA GLN A 382 3.76 -22.86 13.76
C GLN A 382 4.28 -21.53 13.21
N VAL A 383 3.90 -20.42 13.84
CA VAL A 383 4.39 -19.08 13.48
C VAL A 383 5.73 -18.86 14.16
N VAL A 384 6.77 -18.58 13.37
CA VAL A 384 8.12 -18.29 13.86
C VAL A 384 8.57 -16.90 13.40
N ALA A 385 9.50 -16.29 14.13
CA ALA A 385 10.08 -15.01 13.72
C ALA A 385 10.89 -15.16 12.42
N ALA A 386 10.69 -14.26 11.45
CA ALA A 386 11.45 -14.29 10.21
C ALA A 386 12.95 -14.11 10.48
N GLY A 387 13.78 -14.93 9.84
CA GLY A 387 15.24 -14.92 10.03
C GLY A 387 15.74 -15.59 11.31
N SER A 388 14.89 -16.29 12.08
CA SER A 388 15.35 -17.17 13.16
C SER A 388 16.22 -18.31 12.58
N PRO A 389 17.44 -18.55 13.09
CA PRO A 389 18.18 -19.75 12.70
C PRO A 389 17.41 -21.00 13.16
N ALA A 390 17.40 -22.04 12.32
CA ALA A 390 16.82 -23.34 12.65
C ALA A 390 17.35 -23.85 14.01
N PRO A 391 16.53 -24.55 14.83
CA PRO A 391 16.95 -25.00 16.15
C PRO A 391 18.24 -25.81 16.05
N ALA A 392 19.29 -25.36 16.74
CA ALA A 392 20.53 -26.11 16.83
C ALA A 392 20.28 -27.45 17.57
N PRO A 393 20.84 -28.58 17.11
CA PRO A 393 20.79 -29.83 17.87
C PRO A 393 21.42 -29.64 19.26
N SER A 394 20.88 -30.35 20.26
CA SER A 394 21.24 -30.20 21.69
C SER A 394 22.76 -30.21 21.95
N PRO A 395 23.25 -29.39 22.91
CA PRO A 395 24.67 -29.11 23.06
C PRO A 395 25.43 -30.23 23.77
N ASN A 396 26.68 -30.46 23.33
CA ASN A 396 27.72 -31.12 24.12
C ASN A 396 28.42 -30.06 25.00
N PRO A 397 28.93 -30.36 26.21
CA PRO A 397 29.30 -29.32 27.17
C PRO A 397 30.71 -28.72 26.94
N SER A 398 30.74 -27.37 26.87
CA SER A 398 31.82 -26.38 27.17
C SER A 398 33.20 -26.49 26.48
N PRO A 399 33.93 -25.38 26.18
CA PRO A 399 34.07 -24.15 26.98
C PRO A 399 33.59 -22.84 26.30
N ALA A 400 33.38 -21.81 27.12
CA ALA A 400 32.86 -20.49 26.73
C ALA A 400 33.70 -19.77 25.64
N PRO A 401 33.08 -19.25 24.56
CA PRO A 401 33.74 -18.35 23.63
C PRO A 401 33.49 -16.86 23.96
N ALA A 402 34.46 -16.04 23.57
CA ALA A 402 34.41 -14.57 23.53
C ALA A 402 33.29 -14.06 22.59
N PRO A 403 32.81 -12.80 22.74
CA PRO A 403 31.63 -12.33 22.01
C PRO A 403 31.89 -12.25 20.51
N GLU A 404 31.25 -13.15 19.77
CA GLU A 404 31.26 -13.20 18.32
C GLU A 404 30.24 -12.18 17.78
N VAL A 405 30.72 -11.26 16.92
CA VAL A 405 29.87 -10.38 16.14
C VAL A 405 29.18 -11.25 15.08
N ALA A 406 27.90 -11.59 15.31
CA ALA A 406 27.10 -12.29 14.34
C ALA A 406 27.08 -11.52 13.00
N VAL A 407 27.64 -12.13 11.97
CA VAL A 407 27.53 -11.68 10.59
C VAL A 407 26.04 -11.76 10.18
N LEU A 408 25.52 -10.66 9.67
CA LEU A 408 24.18 -10.49 9.09
C LEU A 408 23.95 -11.54 7.98
N GLY A 409 23.33 -12.66 8.32
CA GLY A 409 22.93 -13.72 7.37
C GLY A 409 21.44 -13.77 7.06
N SER A 410 20.57 -13.05 7.79
CA SER A 410 19.14 -13.01 7.50
C SER A 410 18.79 -11.83 6.57
N THR A 411 18.03 -12.11 5.52
CA THR A 411 17.44 -11.11 4.62
C THR A 411 16.10 -10.56 5.13
N GLN A 412 15.58 -11.12 6.24
CA GLN A 412 14.29 -10.78 6.84
C GLN A 412 14.45 -10.46 8.35
N GLY A 413 13.55 -9.62 8.88
CA GLY A 413 13.58 -9.04 10.24
C GLY A 413 13.68 -7.51 10.26
N ILE A 414 13.57 -6.87 11.44
CA ILE A 414 13.57 -5.40 11.55
C ILE A 414 14.96 -4.82 11.25
N VAL A 415 16.04 -5.41 11.77
CA VAL A 415 17.41 -4.91 11.52
C VAL A 415 17.77 -4.91 10.03
N PRO A 416 17.57 -6.00 9.26
CA PRO A 416 17.75 -5.98 7.81
C PRO A 416 16.86 -4.93 7.12
N ALA A 417 15.61 -4.78 7.54
CA ALA A 417 14.69 -3.80 6.97
C ALA A 417 15.18 -2.34 7.13
N VAL A 418 15.69 -1.95 8.31
CA VAL A 418 16.22 -0.59 8.51
C VAL A 418 17.52 -0.35 7.74
N ILE A 419 18.40 -1.34 7.64
CA ILE A 419 19.65 -1.25 6.87
C ILE A 419 19.33 -1.11 5.37
N GLN A 420 18.44 -1.96 4.85
CA GLN A 420 18.04 -1.97 3.44
C GLN A 420 17.43 -0.63 3.00
N HIS A 421 16.74 0.07 3.91
CA HIS A 421 16.08 1.34 3.63
C HIS A 421 16.85 2.58 4.13
N GLY A 422 18.10 2.41 4.57
CA GLY A 422 19.01 3.51 4.87
C GLY A 422 18.84 4.18 6.24
N LEU A 423 18.06 3.61 7.16
CA LEU A 423 17.89 4.13 8.53
C LEU A 423 18.98 3.56 9.47
N PHE A 424 20.25 3.86 9.18
CA PHE A 424 21.39 3.23 9.87
C PHE A 424 21.47 3.57 11.37
N ASN A 425 21.16 4.81 11.76
CA ASN A 425 21.15 5.22 13.17
C ASN A 425 19.93 4.68 13.94
N GLY A 426 18.98 4.03 13.28
CA GLY A 426 17.88 3.29 13.88
C GLY A 426 18.19 1.84 14.23
N VAL A 427 19.34 1.29 13.80
CA VAL A 427 19.74 -0.10 14.08
C VAL A 427 19.74 -0.45 15.58
N PRO A 428 20.23 0.41 16.50
CA PRO A 428 20.18 0.10 17.93
C PRO A 428 18.75 -0.09 18.46
N ALA A 429 17.80 0.74 18.03
CA ALA A 429 16.39 0.59 18.38
C ALA A 429 15.79 -0.68 17.74
N ALA A 430 16.07 -0.91 16.45
CA ALA A 430 15.64 -2.09 15.72
C ALA A 430 16.09 -3.40 16.39
N ARG A 431 17.33 -3.46 16.93
CA ARG A 431 17.83 -4.64 17.66
C ARG A 431 17.03 -4.95 18.91
N VAL A 432 16.58 -3.93 19.63
CA VAL A 432 15.72 -4.12 20.82
C VAL A 432 14.37 -4.70 20.39
N LEU A 433 13.77 -4.16 19.32
CA LEU A 433 12.51 -4.64 18.77
C LEU A 433 12.60 -6.06 18.21
N ASP A 434 13.66 -6.39 17.47
CA ASP A 434 13.94 -7.76 16.99
C ASP A 434 14.11 -8.75 18.16
N GLY A 435 14.55 -8.27 19.32
CA GLY A 435 14.58 -9.07 20.55
C GLY A 435 13.18 -9.47 21.02
N TYR A 436 12.23 -8.54 20.99
CA TYR A 436 10.83 -8.81 21.36
C TYR A 436 10.13 -9.72 20.34
N ILE A 437 10.37 -9.54 19.05
CA ILE A 437 9.80 -10.43 18.03
C ILE A 437 10.29 -11.87 18.20
N ARG A 438 11.59 -12.06 18.43
CA ARG A 438 12.18 -13.40 18.63
C ARG A 438 11.84 -14.01 19.99
N GLY A 439 11.56 -13.19 20.99
CA GLY A 439 11.21 -13.64 22.33
C GLY A 439 9.80 -14.22 22.46
N GLY A 440 8.94 -14.01 21.45
CA GLY A 440 7.53 -14.41 21.49
C GLY A 440 6.69 -13.53 22.42
N ALA A 441 5.44 -13.95 22.66
CA ALA A 441 4.51 -13.22 23.52
C ALA A 441 5.02 -13.11 24.97
N THR A 442 4.93 -11.90 25.53
CA THR A 442 5.43 -11.54 26.85
C THR A 442 4.32 -11.35 27.89
N GLY A 443 3.05 -11.29 27.46
CA GLY A 443 1.91 -10.90 28.28
C GLY A 443 1.86 -9.41 28.61
N THR A 444 2.68 -8.59 27.95
CA THR A 444 2.77 -7.15 28.19
C THR A 444 2.28 -6.35 26.99
N ASP A 445 2.15 -5.03 27.14
CA ASP A 445 1.77 -4.15 26.02
C ASP A 445 2.78 -4.17 24.85
N PHE A 446 3.98 -4.73 25.03
CA PHE A 446 4.91 -4.97 23.92
C PHE A 446 4.36 -5.98 22.91
N ASP A 447 3.47 -6.89 23.31
CA ASP A 447 2.84 -7.86 22.40
C ASP A 447 1.97 -7.11 21.37
N ASN A 448 1.21 -6.10 21.82
CA ASN A 448 0.45 -5.23 20.92
C ASN A 448 1.35 -4.49 19.92
N ALA A 449 2.54 -4.07 20.36
CA ALA A 449 3.51 -3.41 19.49
C ALA A 449 4.13 -4.37 18.46
N VAL A 450 4.49 -5.59 18.89
CA VAL A 450 5.00 -6.64 17.99
C VAL A 450 3.94 -7.04 16.97
N THR A 451 2.68 -7.25 17.39
CA THR A 451 1.58 -7.53 16.47
C THR A 451 1.36 -6.37 15.49
N ALA A 452 1.40 -5.12 15.95
CA ALA A 452 1.26 -3.96 15.05
C ALA A 452 2.41 -3.84 14.04
N LEU A 453 3.65 -4.16 14.45
CA LEU A 453 4.79 -4.25 13.53
C LEU A 453 4.62 -5.41 12.55
N GLY A 454 4.10 -6.56 13.01
CA GLY A 454 3.81 -7.74 12.21
C GLY A 454 2.83 -7.48 11.06
N LYS A 455 1.82 -6.62 11.30
CA LYS A 455 0.83 -6.17 10.30
C LYS A 455 1.42 -5.34 9.15
N LEU A 456 2.68 -4.91 9.24
CA LEU A 456 3.27 -4.04 8.23
C LEU A 456 3.65 -4.86 6.99
N PRO A 457 3.11 -4.53 5.80
CA PRO A 457 3.19 -5.40 4.62
C PRO A 457 4.56 -5.42 3.94
N THR A 458 5.48 -4.52 4.30
CA THR A 458 6.77 -4.38 3.64
C THR A 458 7.89 -4.01 4.62
N ASN A 459 9.13 -4.38 4.27
CA ASN A 459 10.33 -3.93 4.97
C ASN A 459 10.43 -2.38 5.05
N ARG A 460 9.91 -1.66 4.05
CA ARG A 460 9.91 -0.19 4.06
C ARG A 460 8.99 0.36 5.14
N SER A 461 7.78 -0.18 5.28
CA SER A 461 6.85 0.21 6.33
C SER A 461 7.39 -0.15 7.72
N VAL A 462 8.10 -1.28 7.86
CA VAL A 462 8.81 -1.64 9.09
C VAL A 462 9.88 -0.61 9.43
N ALA A 463 10.73 -0.24 8.47
CA ALA A 463 11.76 0.79 8.68
C ALA A 463 11.18 2.15 9.06
N GLN A 464 10.04 2.53 8.47
CA GLN A 464 9.30 3.74 8.84
C GLN A 464 8.76 3.68 10.27
N ALA A 465 8.21 2.54 10.69
CA ALA A 465 7.75 2.35 12.07
C ALA A 465 8.91 2.43 13.07
N VAL A 466 10.09 1.88 12.75
CA VAL A 466 11.30 2.08 13.56
C VAL A 466 11.67 3.56 13.66
N GLY A 467 11.62 4.29 12.54
CA GLY A 467 11.84 5.74 12.53
C GLY A 467 10.90 6.48 13.49
N GLN A 468 9.62 6.12 13.52
CA GLN A 468 8.64 6.69 14.47
C GLN A 468 8.96 6.35 15.93
N LEU A 469 9.58 5.18 16.19
CA LEU A 469 9.92 4.69 17.53
C LEU A 469 11.22 5.26 18.10
N MET A 470 12.07 5.85 17.25
CA MET A 470 13.33 6.44 17.67
C MET A 470 13.11 7.69 18.56
N PRO A 471 14.09 8.06 19.40
CA PRO A 471 14.05 9.27 20.22
C PRO A 471 13.79 10.54 19.40
N SER A 472 13.31 11.59 20.07
CA SER A 472 12.90 12.85 19.43
C SER A 472 13.93 13.36 18.42
N LEU A 473 13.45 13.69 17.22
CA LEU A 473 14.22 14.15 16.07
C LEU A 473 15.45 13.27 15.73
N HIS A 474 15.40 11.97 16.05
CA HIS A 474 16.46 10.99 15.80
C HIS A 474 17.80 11.39 16.41
N GLY A 475 17.76 11.95 17.63
CA GLY A 475 18.94 12.41 18.36
C GLY A 475 19.34 13.86 18.09
N ASN A 476 18.64 14.56 17.17
CA ASN A 476 18.95 15.94 16.81
C ASN A 476 18.27 17.02 17.69
N ALA A 477 17.53 16.65 18.73
CA ALA A 477 16.82 17.60 19.58
C ALA A 477 17.75 18.66 20.21
N ALA A 478 18.97 18.28 20.60
CA ALA A 478 19.96 19.21 21.14
C ALA A 478 20.49 20.22 20.09
N LEU A 479 20.60 19.82 18.81
CA LEU A 479 20.95 20.74 17.73
C LEU A 479 19.82 21.74 17.43
N ALA A 480 18.57 21.28 17.45
CA ALA A 480 17.41 22.15 17.35
C ALA A 480 17.34 23.13 18.53
N GLY A 481 17.70 22.69 19.73
CA GLY A 481 17.83 23.53 20.93
C GLY A 481 18.91 24.61 20.81
N LEU A 482 20.07 24.28 20.24
CA LEU A 482 21.09 25.28 19.90
C LEU A 482 20.54 26.32 18.92
N ALA A 483 19.86 25.89 17.86
CA ALA A 483 19.24 26.79 16.88
C ALA A 483 18.18 27.70 17.51
N HIS A 484 17.34 27.17 18.41
CA HIS A 484 16.38 27.96 19.19
C HIS A 484 17.08 29.08 19.97
N SER A 485 18.13 28.76 20.73
CA SER A 485 18.86 29.75 21.53
C SER A 485 19.64 30.76 20.67
N ALA A 486 20.16 30.33 19.52
CA ALA A 486 20.94 31.15 18.59
C ALA A 486 20.06 31.99 17.63
N SER A 487 18.74 31.80 17.64
CA SER A 487 17.78 32.53 16.78
C SER A 487 17.84 34.04 16.99
N SER A 488 18.22 34.50 18.19
CA SER A 488 18.45 35.91 18.50
C SER A 488 19.63 36.53 17.79
N LYS A 489 20.58 35.71 17.30
CA LYS A 489 21.85 36.11 16.67
C LYS A 489 22.67 37.06 17.55
N SER A 490 23.97 37.18 17.27
CA SER A 490 24.82 38.06 18.07
C SER A 490 24.42 39.54 17.90
N VAL A 491 24.38 40.28 19.00
CA VAL A 491 24.21 41.74 19.06
C VAL A 491 25.54 42.44 18.77
N ILE A 492 26.68 41.78 19.03
CA ILE A 492 28.03 42.25 18.63
C ILE A 492 28.07 42.61 17.15
N GLU A 493 27.56 41.72 16.31
CA GLU A 493 27.59 41.86 14.86
C GLU A 493 26.64 42.94 14.33
N GLN A 494 25.78 43.50 15.19
CA GLN A 494 24.84 44.59 14.86
C GLN A 494 25.30 45.95 15.40
N LYS A 495 26.24 45.98 16.35
CA LYS A 495 26.71 47.22 17.01
C LYS A 495 28.15 47.62 16.69
N ALA A 496 28.83 46.85 15.86
CA ALA A 496 30.11 47.20 15.20
C ALA A 496 30.07 48.49 14.35
N GLU A 497 29.06 49.34 14.56
CA GLU A 497 28.19 49.85 13.53
C GLU A 497 27.56 51.16 14.02
N SER A 498 27.09 51.25 15.28
CA SER A 498 26.68 52.52 15.88
C SER A 498 27.92 53.34 16.28
N GLY A 499 28.15 54.46 15.58
CA GLY A 499 28.84 55.60 16.19
C GLY A 499 28.08 56.03 17.44
N GLN A 500 28.81 56.58 18.42
CA GLN A 500 28.37 57.12 19.70
C GLN A 500 26.87 57.47 19.77
N SER A 501 26.18 57.04 20.84
CA SER A 501 24.86 57.59 21.16
C SER A 501 24.98 59.11 21.20
N GLY A 502 24.11 59.81 20.45
CA GLY A 502 24.25 61.23 20.13
C GLY A 502 24.54 62.11 21.35
N GLY A 503 25.51 63.00 21.19
CA GLY A 503 25.99 63.93 22.20
C GLY A 503 27.51 63.86 22.34
N SER A 504 28.19 64.97 22.09
CA SER A 504 29.66 65.09 22.13
C SER A 504 30.28 64.98 23.53
N GLU A 505 29.57 64.40 24.50
CA GLU A 505 30.03 64.22 25.89
C GLU A 505 29.75 62.78 26.35
N ALA A 506 30.71 62.17 27.04
CA ALA A 506 30.58 60.81 27.56
C ALA A 506 29.34 60.70 28.49
N GLY A 507 28.46 59.72 28.26
CA GLY A 507 27.30 59.46 29.12
C GLY A 507 25.98 59.06 28.44
N GLY A 508 25.94 58.88 27.11
CA GLY A 508 24.72 58.56 26.36
C GLY A 508 24.03 57.25 26.80
N ARG A 509 22.69 57.28 26.90
CA ARG A 509 21.86 56.11 27.20
C ARG A 509 20.95 55.80 26.03
N GLY A 510 20.54 54.54 25.92
CA GLY A 510 19.57 54.17 24.89
C GLY A 510 18.72 52.96 25.25
N LEU A 511 17.54 52.92 24.63
CA LEU A 511 16.60 51.82 24.66
C LEU A 511 16.55 51.19 23.27
N TRP A 512 16.34 49.87 23.19
CA TRP A 512 16.14 49.20 21.92
C TRP A 512 15.10 48.08 22.02
N VAL A 513 14.43 47.82 20.90
CA VAL A 513 13.52 46.68 20.72
C VAL A 513 13.85 46.00 19.39
N ARG A 514 13.76 44.66 19.36
CA ARG A 514 14.12 43.83 18.22
C ARG A 514 13.19 42.63 18.10
N PRO A 515 12.20 42.64 17.18
CA PRO A 515 11.59 41.41 16.69
C PRO A 515 12.60 40.51 15.96
N ILE A 516 12.42 39.20 16.12
CA ILE A 516 13.28 38.15 15.57
C ILE A 516 12.42 37.19 14.76
N GLY A 517 12.87 36.90 13.53
CA GLY A 517 12.42 35.75 12.75
C GLY A 517 13.63 34.95 12.26
N ASN A 518 13.61 33.64 12.48
CA ASN A 518 14.69 32.75 12.09
C ASN A 518 14.14 31.41 11.59
N TRP A 519 14.71 30.91 10.49
CA TRP A 519 14.31 29.66 9.85
C TRP A 519 15.54 28.83 9.53
N VAL A 520 15.61 27.63 10.11
CA VAL A 520 16.68 26.66 9.87
C VAL A 520 16.12 25.47 9.11
N GLN A 521 16.78 25.14 8.01
CA GLN A 521 16.54 23.92 7.24
C GLN A 521 17.80 23.07 7.36
N GLN A 522 17.69 21.92 8.01
CA GLN A 522 18.74 20.91 8.06
C GLN A 522 18.24 19.70 7.25
N ASP A 523 18.87 19.47 6.11
CA ASP A 523 18.63 18.30 5.26
C ASP A 523 19.31 17.06 5.83
N ALA A 524 18.93 15.88 5.34
CA ALA A 524 19.57 14.64 5.73
C ALA A 524 21.07 14.62 5.35
N VAL A 525 21.90 14.11 6.27
CA VAL A 525 23.34 13.92 6.05
C VAL A 525 23.71 12.50 6.49
N ASP A 526 24.43 11.80 5.62
CA ASP A 526 24.87 10.41 5.84
C ASP A 526 23.70 9.49 6.27
N SER A 527 22.55 9.69 5.61
CA SER A 527 21.28 8.97 5.80
C SER A 527 20.61 9.15 7.18
N VAL A 528 21.07 10.10 8.00
CA VAL A 528 20.36 10.53 9.21
C VAL A 528 19.33 11.60 8.84
N SER A 529 18.11 11.46 9.36
CA SER A 529 16.98 12.37 9.12
C SER A 529 17.29 13.81 9.50
N GLY A 530 16.84 14.75 8.65
CA GLY A 530 16.92 16.20 8.88
C GLY A 530 15.80 16.75 9.78
N PHE A 531 15.76 18.08 9.93
CA PHE A 531 14.70 18.80 10.64
C PHE A 531 14.58 20.25 10.16
N LYS A 532 13.46 20.91 10.47
CA LYS A 532 13.21 22.33 10.21
C LYS A 532 12.93 23.03 11.52
N VAL A 533 13.44 24.25 11.70
CA VAL A 533 13.13 25.10 12.85
C VAL A 533 12.55 26.40 12.33
N ALA A 534 11.42 26.82 12.87
CA ALA A 534 10.88 28.17 12.70
C ALA A 534 10.82 28.84 14.06
N SER A 535 11.62 29.89 14.23
CA SER A 535 11.76 30.62 15.49
C SER A 535 11.28 32.05 15.33
N TYR A 536 10.49 32.51 16.30
CA TYR A 536 9.99 33.86 16.39
C TYR A 536 10.20 34.39 17.80
N GLY A 537 10.49 35.68 17.93
CA GLY A 537 10.72 36.26 19.24
C GLY A 537 10.70 37.77 19.26
N LEU A 538 10.72 38.31 20.46
CA LEU A 538 10.83 39.72 20.72
C LEU A 538 11.86 39.95 21.82
N MET A 539 12.76 40.90 21.58
CA MET A 539 13.76 41.32 22.55
C MET A 539 13.68 42.81 22.79
N GLY A 540 13.93 43.20 24.03
CA GLY A 540 14.08 44.59 24.42
C GLY A 540 15.25 44.74 25.37
N GLY A 541 15.89 45.91 25.35
CA GLY A 541 17.01 46.15 26.23
C GLY A 541 17.45 47.58 26.31
N VAL A 542 18.42 47.80 27.19
CA VAL A 542 19.04 49.10 27.44
C VAL A 542 20.51 49.05 27.06
N GLN A 543 21.08 50.21 26.80
CA GLN A 543 22.49 50.41 26.55
C GLN A 543 22.96 51.72 27.17
N ALA A 544 24.23 51.79 27.52
CA ALA A 544 24.90 53.00 27.96
C ALA A 544 26.33 53.03 27.43
N ASP A 545 26.87 54.24 27.32
CA ASP A 545 28.28 54.50 26.99
C ASP A 545 29.01 55.02 28.24
N PRO A 546 29.59 54.13 29.09
CA PRO A 546 30.22 54.55 30.35
C PRO A 546 31.41 55.50 30.18
N ASN A 547 32.02 55.48 28.99
CA ASN A 547 33.07 56.40 28.57
C ASN A 547 33.12 56.45 27.03
N ALA A 548 33.91 57.37 26.47
CA ALA A 548 34.04 57.54 25.02
C ALA A 548 34.58 56.33 24.25
N ARG A 549 35.09 55.30 24.93
CA ARG A 549 35.69 54.09 24.34
C ARG A 549 34.84 52.83 24.55
N SER A 550 33.76 52.88 25.33
CA SER A 550 33.08 51.67 25.79
C SER A 550 31.57 51.82 25.70
N THR A 551 30.90 50.75 25.28
CA THR A 551 29.45 50.60 25.37
C THR A 551 29.12 49.31 26.09
N LEU A 552 28.11 49.36 26.95
CA LEU A 552 27.56 48.20 27.65
C LEU A 552 26.06 48.13 27.40
N GLY A 553 25.53 46.94 27.15
CA GLY A 553 24.11 46.70 26.94
C GLY A 553 23.61 45.42 27.58
N PHE A 554 22.35 45.46 28.00
CA PHE A 554 21.61 44.35 28.56
C PHE A 554 20.26 44.25 27.88
N GLY A 555 19.77 43.03 27.65
CA GLY A 555 18.48 42.77 27.05
C GLY A 555 17.83 41.52 27.60
N LEU A 556 16.50 41.49 27.51
CA LEU A 556 15.67 40.34 27.79
C LEU A 556 14.83 40.01 26.57
N GLY A 557 14.63 38.72 26.35
CA GLY A 557 13.96 38.20 25.18
C GLY A 557 13.03 37.05 25.49
N TYR A 558 11.93 36.99 24.74
CA TYR A 558 11.10 35.79 24.63
C TYR A 558 11.27 35.17 23.25
N LEU A 559 11.52 33.87 23.22
CA LEU A 559 11.74 33.07 22.02
C LEU A 559 10.74 31.93 21.98
N ARG A 560 10.11 31.71 20.84
CA ARG A 560 9.28 30.54 20.56
C ARG A 560 9.75 29.88 19.28
N SER A 561 9.91 28.56 19.30
CA SER A 561 10.27 27.79 18.13
C SER A 561 9.39 26.56 17.98
N THR A 562 9.06 26.24 16.74
CA THR A 562 8.48 24.96 16.36
C THR A 562 9.50 24.22 15.50
N VAL A 563 9.68 22.94 15.78
CA VAL A 563 10.65 22.07 15.13
C VAL A 563 9.92 20.87 14.53
N ASP A 564 10.08 20.68 13.23
CA ASP A 564 9.49 19.55 12.49
C ASP A 564 10.60 18.64 11.99
N GLY A 565 10.50 17.34 12.28
CA GLY A 565 11.39 16.34 11.71
C GLY A 565 11.16 16.14 10.20
N GLN A 566 12.15 15.59 9.52
CA GLN A 566 12.07 15.23 8.10
C GLN A 566 12.37 13.74 7.90
N ASP A 567 12.12 13.22 6.70
CA ASP A 567 12.42 11.83 6.34
C ASP A 567 11.78 10.81 7.30
N PHE A 568 12.58 9.93 7.92
CA PHE A 568 12.08 8.95 8.89
C PHE A 568 11.66 9.58 10.23
N ALA A 569 12.00 10.85 10.47
CA ALA A 569 11.56 11.64 11.63
C ALA A 569 10.35 12.55 11.31
N ALA A 570 9.74 12.45 10.13
CA ALA A 570 8.65 13.35 9.70
C ALA A 570 7.40 13.34 10.59
N SER A 571 7.23 12.31 11.43
CA SER A 571 6.15 12.20 12.43
C SER A 571 6.52 12.79 13.80
N HIS A 572 7.69 13.42 13.92
CA HIS A 572 8.17 14.02 15.16
C HIS A 572 8.07 15.54 15.08
N SER A 573 7.54 16.15 16.14
CA SER A 573 7.51 17.61 16.30
C SER A 573 8.01 17.99 17.69
N THR A 574 8.48 19.22 17.83
CA THR A 574 8.91 19.77 19.12
C THR A 574 8.64 21.26 19.17
N ASP A 575 7.97 21.71 20.23
CA ASP A 575 7.79 23.11 20.54
C ASP A 575 8.72 23.53 21.68
N MET A 576 9.34 24.70 21.53
CA MET A 576 10.26 25.26 22.51
C MET A 576 9.85 26.69 22.84
N GLU A 577 9.70 26.99 24.13
CA GLU A 577 9.48 28.34 24.64
C GLU A 577 10.63 28.72 25.57
N GLY A 578 11.30 29.83 25.29
CA GLY A 578 12.51 30.24 26.01
C GLY A 578 12.49 31.70 26.43
N VAL A 579 13.06 31.97 27.61
CA VAL A 579 13.42 33.31 28.05
C VAL A 579 14.93 33.45 27.95
N GLN A 580 15.40 34.47 27.25
CA GLN A 580 16.82 34.73 27.02
C GLN A 580 17.25 36.04 27.66
N LEU A 581 18.33 35.98 28.43
CA LEU A 581 19.08 37.13 28.93
C LEU A 581 20.29 37.34 28.03
N VAL A 582 20.49 38.58 27.58
CA VAL A 582 21.59 38.96 26.68
C VAL A 582 22.38 40.09 27.33
N SER A 583 23.70 39.94 27.37
CA SER A 583 24.64 40.99 27.79
C SER A 583 25.68 41.17 26.71
N TYR A 584 26.05 42.41 26.40
CA TYR A 584 27.01 42.66 25.33
C TYR A 584 27.73 43.99 25.55
N GLY A 585 28.90 44.13 24.91
CA GLY A 585 29.64 45.38 24.93
C GLY A 585 30.74 45.44 23.90
N HIS A 586 31.30 46.65 23.76
CA HIS A 586 32.53 46.86 23.01
C HIS A 586 33.46 47.81 23.73
N HIS A 587 34.76 47.71 23.43
CA HIS A 587 35.79 48.58 23.96
C HIS A 587 36.86 48.88 22.91
N THR A 588 37.16 50.16 22.69
CA THR A 588 38.26 50.61 21.82
C THR A 588 39.60 50.45 22.55
N LEU A 589 40.40 49.49 22.09
CA LEU A 589 41.64 49.03 22.74
C LEU A 589 42.78 50.05 22.65
N ASN A 590 42.87 50.79 21.55
CA ASN A 590 43.96 51.73 21.29
C ASN A 590 43.54 52.86 20.36
N GLU A 591 44.40 53.87 20.23
CA GLU A 591 44.20 55.03 19.35
C GLU A 591 44.23 54.65 17.86
N ALA A 592 44.83 53.49 17.52
CA ALA A 592 44.81 52.97 16.16
C ALA A 592 43.42 52.46 15.71
N GLY A 593 42.42 52.44 16.60
CA GLY A 593 41.02 52.14 16.28
C GLY A 593 40.63 50.66 16.36
N TRP A 594 41.43 49.84 17.06
CA TRP A 594 41.07 48.44 17.31
C TRP A 594 39.95 48.34 18.35
N GLN A 595 38.96 47.50 18.08
CA GLN A 595 37.77 47.31 18.91
C GLN A 595 37.64 45.84 19.32
N LEU A 596 37.51 45.61 20.64
CA LEU A 596 37.10 44.34 21.22
C LEU A 596 35.59 44.36 21.44
N ASN A 597 34.90 43.32 21.01
CA ASN A 597 33.49 43.10 21.23
C ASN A 597 33.28 41.80 22.01
N TRP A 598 32.28 41.77 22.88
CA TRP A 598 31.92 40.58 23.64
C TRP A 598 30.41 40.49 23.86
N GLN A 599 29.92 39.26 24.06
CA GLN A 599 28.53 38.94 24.32
C GLN A 599 28.44 37.69 25.16
N GLY A 600 27.50 37.69 26.10
CA GLY A 600 27.12 36.53 26.89
C GLY A 600 25.60 36.41 26.91
N ASP A 601 25.10 35.25 26.51
CA ASP A 601 23.67 34.93 26.54
C ASP A 601 23.41 33.69 27.40
N TYR A 602 22.29 33.73 28.12
CA TYR A 602 21.72 32.59 28.82
C TYR A 602 20.25 32.44 28.45
N THR A 603 19.85 31.24 28.06
CA THR A 603 18.45 30.92 27.73
C THR A 603 17.99 29.76 28.60
N ARG A 604 16.85 29.91 29.27
CA ARG A 604 16.11 28.79 29.89
C ARG A 604 14.87 28.55 29.06
N SER A 605 14.65 27.30 28.66
CA SER A 605 13.55 26.90 27.79
C SER A 605 12.75 25.74 28.37
N ARG A 606 11.44 25.75 28.13
CA ARG A 606 10.57 24.58 28.26
C ARG A 606 10.40 23.93 26.89
N VAL A 607 10.47 22.61 26.85
CA VAL A 607 10.42 21.82 25.63
C VAL A 607 9.29 20.80 25.72
N GLU A 608 8.41 20.83 24.73
CA GLU A 608 7.36 19.82 24.55
C GLU A 608 7.62 19.07 23.24
N SER A 609 7.91 17.78 23.32
CA SER A 609 8.20 16.92 22.17
C SER A 609 7.09 15.91 21.93
N GLN A 610 6.73 15.67 20.68
CA GLN A 610 5.74 14.68 20.29
C GLN A 610 6.29 13.75 19.22
N ARG A 611 6.03 12.44 19.36
CA ARG A 611 6.30 11.43 18.33
C ARG A 611 5.02 10.69 18.02
N HIS A 612 4.52 10.84 16.80
CA HIS A 612 3.33 10.12 16.35
C HIS A 612 3.70 8.73 15.81
N LEU A 613 3.23 7.68 16.48
CA LEU A 613 3.41 6.27 16.13
C LEU A 613 2.22 5.81 15.28
N GLY A 614 2.17 6.28 14.03
CA GLY A 614 1.07 6.03 13.10
C GLY A 614 0.79 4.55 12.85
N PHE A 615 1.81 3.67 12.92
CA PHE A 615 1.62 2.22 12.71
C PHE A 615 0.75 1.54 13.78
N ILE A 616 0.60 2.14 14.96
CA ILE A 616 -0.20 1.63 16.08
C ILE A 616 -1.20 2.67 16.63
N GLY A 617 -1.27 3.85 16.01
CA GLY A 617 -2.20 4.93 16.39
C GLY A 617 -1.95 5.51 17.78
N ARG A 618 -0.68 5.59 18.22
CA ARG A 618 -0.29 6.15 19.53
C ARG A 618 0.54 7.42 19.36
N THR A 619 0.57 8.28 20.38
CA THR A 619 1.43 9.46 20.42
C THR A 619 2.26 9.43 21.70
N ALA A 620 3.57 9.51 21.58
CA ALA A 620 4.46 9.68 22.71
C ALA A 620 4.71 11.17 22.95
N GLU A 621 4.48 11.65 24.18
CA GLU A 621 4.66 13.04 24.57
C GLU A 621 5.73 13.18 25.66
N GLY A 622 6.70 14.05 25.45
CA GLY A 622 7.76 14.39 26.41
C GLY A 622 7.70 15.87 26.79
N LYS A 623 7.90 16.15 28.08
CA LYS A 623 7.98 17.52 28.63
C LYS A 623 9.20 17.65 29.52
N TYR A 624 10.05 18.61 29.22
CA TYR A 624 11.32 18.80 29.94
C TYR A 624 11.84 20.23 29.80
N ASP A 625 12.80 20.57 30.64
CA ASP A 625 13.47 21.86 30.58
C ASP A 625 14.84 21.75 29.93
N ALA A 626 15.36 22.88 29.46
CA ALA A 626 16.68 22.99 28.89
C ALA A 626 17.33 24.35 29.16
N ASP A 627 18.67 24.35 29.17
CA ASP A 627 19.51 25.53 29.30
C ASP A 627 20.38 25.69 28.05
N ALA A 628 20.58 26.94 27.62
CA ALA A 628 21.58 27.27 26.62
C ALA A 628 22.46 28.44 27.08
N TRP A 629 23.74 28.34 26.74
CA TRP A 629 24.77 29.34 26.99
C TRP A 629 25.42 29.74 25.68
N HIS A 630 25.70 31.02 25.51
CA HIS A 630 26.49 31.54 24.39
C HIS A 630 27.49 32.58 24.90
N VAL A 631 28.73 32.46 24.44
CA VAL A 631 29.79 33.44 24.67
C VAL A 631 30.43 33.77 23.33
N GLY A 632 30.32 35.04 22.92
CA GLY A 632 30.92 35.55 21.69
C GLY A 632 32.02 36.56 22.01
N LEU A 633 33.17 36.45 21.35
CA LEU A 633 34.28 37.39 21.43
C LEU A 633 34.71 37.78 20.02
N GLY A 634 34.98 39.06 19.76
CA GLY A 634 35.41 39.51 18.43
C GLY A 634 36.34 40.70 18.47
N ILE A 635 37.38 40.69 17.64
CA ILE A 635 38.29 41.83 17.45
C ILE A 635 38.19 42.32 16.01
N SER A 636 38.17 43.64 15.85
CA SER A 636 37.99 44.28 14.54
C SER A 636 38.61 45.68 14.51
N ARG A 637 38.84 46.22 13.32
CA ARG A 637 39.35 47.58 13.13
C ARG A 637 38.67 48.23 11.92
N ALA A 638 38.07 49.40 12.10
CA ALA A 638 37.50 50.14 10.98
C ALA A 638 38.59 50.85 10.17
N VAL A 639 38.53 50.76 8.85
CA VAL A 639 39.42 51.41 7.89
C VAL A 639 38.56 52.12 6.85
N ALA A 640 38.68 53.44 6.76
CA ALA A 640 38.03 54.22 5.70
C ALA A 640 38.72 53.90 4.37
N MET A 641 37.98 53.31 3.42
CA MET A 641 38.48 53.04 2.06
C MET A 641 38.27 54.25 1.15
N SER A 642 37.17 54.97 1.35
CA SER A 642 36.82 56.24 0.71
C SER A 642 35.99 57.08 1.69
N PRO A 643 35.64 58.35 1.38
CA PRO A 643 34.82 59.18 2.27
C PRO A 643 33.49 58.52 2.67
N ASP A 644 32.90 57.73 1.77
CA ASP A 644 31.56 57.15 1.94
C ASP A 644 31.59 55.63 2.22
N ILE A 645 32.78 55.00 2.34
CA ILE A 645 32.92 53.54 2.49
C ILE A 645 33.91 53.19 3.60
N THR A 646 33.45 52.38 4.56
CA THR A 646 34.27 51.82 5.64
C THR A 646 34.34 50.30 5.54
N PHE A 647 35.56 49.78 5.62
CA PHE A 647 35.86 48.35 5.68
C PHE A 647 36.32 47.96 7.08
N LYS A 648 35.79 46.87 7.62
CA LYS A 648 36.04 46.39 8.97
C LYS A 648 36.35 44.90 8.97
N PRO A 649 37.62 44.50 8.82
CA PRO A 649 38.02 43.11 9.02
C PRO A 649 37.76 42.67 10.46
N MET A 650 37.41 41.40 10.65
CA MET A 650 37.09 40.83 11.95
C MET A 650 37.62 39.40 12.12
N VAL A 651 38.00 39.09 13.35
CA VAL A 651 38.21 37.72 13.84
C VAL A 651 37.33 37.54 15.07
N ALA A 652 36.58 36.45 15.14
CA ALA A 652 35.65 36.18 16.24
C ALA A 652 35.65 34.72 16.67
N LEU A 653 35.26 34.46 17.92
CA LEU A 653 35.06 33.14 18.49
C LEU A 653 33.68 33.11 19.15
N ASP A 654 32.81 32.21 18.68
CA ASP A 654 31.51 31.94 19.29
C ASP A 654 31.54 30.55 19.93
N TRP A 655 31.36 30.48 21.25
CA TRP A 655 31.14 29.24 21.97
C TRP A 655 29.67 29.14 22.39
N ARG A 656 29.02 28.02 22.10
CA ARG A 656 27.64 27.73 22.49
C ARG A 656 27.51 26.35 23.08
N ARG A 657 26.63 26.23 24.06
CA ARG A 657 26.30 24.95 24.67
C ARG A 657 24.82 24.89 24.99
N PHE A 658 24.18 23.79 24.64
CA PHE A 658 22.82 23.44 25.00
C PHE A 658 22.84 22.18 25.87
N ASN A 659 22.00 22.15 26.90
CA ASN A 659 21.81 20.99 27.77
C ASN A 659 20.32 20.82 28.06
N SER A 660 19.76 19.64 27.82
CA SER A 660 18.40 19.29 28.24
C SER A 660 18.41 18.32 29.40
N ASP A 661 17.41 18.43 30.26
CA ASP A 661 17.19 17.48 31.33
C ASP A 661 16.78 16.10 30.79
N ALA A 662 17.01 15.04 31.58
CA ALA A 662 16.48 13.71 31.30
C ALA A 662 14.95 13.73 31.50
N TYR A 663 14.21 12.94 30.72
CA TYR A 663 12.75 12.92 30.78
C TYR A 663 12.16 11.56 30.45
N SER A 664 10.90 11.37 30.82
CA SER A 664 10.13 10.19 30.44
C SER A 664 8.91 10.62 29.64
N GLU A 665 8.68 9.95 28.53
CA GLU A 665 7.51 10.18 27.70
C GLU A 665 6.28 9.49 28.30
N THR A 666 5.10 9.96 27.89
CA THR A 666 3.79 9.37 28.21
C THR A 666 2.98 9.16 26.93
N GLY A 667 1.84 8.46 27.01
CA GLY A 667 0.87 8.34 25.90
C GLY A 667 1.08 7.17 24.93
N ALA A 668 2.27 6.57 24.87
CA ALA A 668 2.57 5.46 23.93
C ALA A 668 2.65 4.06 24.57
N GLY A 669 2.29 3.92 25.85
CA GLY A 669 2.34 2.65 26.57
C GLY A 669 3.78 2.13 26.66
N ALA A 670 3.99 0.85 26.38
CA ALA A 670 5.33 0.23 26.37
C ALA A 670 6.33 0.93 25.43
N LEU A 671 5.85 1.66 24.42
CA LEU A 671 6.64 2.35 23.41
C LEU A 671 7.04 3.79 23.78
N SER A 672 6.57 4.30 24.93
CA SER A 672 7.09 5.54 25.51
C SER A 672 8.56 5.35 25.90
N LEU A 673 9.37 6.39 25.79
CA LEU A 673 10.80 6.34 26.09
C LEU A 673 11.15 6.98 27.43
N GLN A 674 12.11 6.39 28.13
CA GLN A 674 12.92 7.06 29.15
C GLN A 674 14.18 7.55 28.45
N THR A 675 14.35 8.86 28.37
CA THR A 675 15.42 9.52 27.61
C THR A 675 16.39 10.18 28.56
N GLU A 676 17.68 9.91 28.40
CA GLU A 676 18.74 10.57 29.18
C GLU A 676 18.94 12.02 28.76
N SER A 677 19.60 12.81 29.61
CA SER A 677 19.96 14.19 29.32
C SER A 677 20.80 14.29 28.04
N GLN A 678 20.54 15.29 27.20
CA GLN A 678 21.30 15.52 25.97
C GLN A 678 22.09 16.81 26.05
N LYS A 679 23.24 16.82 25.37
CA LYS A 679 24.08 18.01 25.21
C LYS A 679 24.46 18.23 23.76
N ALA A 680 24.56 19.48 23.36
CA ALA A 680 25.21 19.89 22.11
C ALA A 680 26.10 21.09 22.37
N GLU A 681 27.26 21.15 21.70
CA GLU A 681 28.26 22.19 21.92
C GLU A 681 28.94 22.54 20.60
N GLU A 682 29.17 23.83 20.35
CA GLU A 682 29.93 24.33 19.21
C GLU A 682 30.89 25.45 19.65
N ALA A 683 32.05 25.53 18.99
CA ALA A 683 33.10 26.52 19.25
C ALA A 683 33.66 27.04 17.92
N ILE A 684 33.01 28.05 17.34
CA ILE A 684 33.27 28.50 15.97
C ILE A 684 34.27 29.65 15.97
N LEU A 685 35.46 29.42 15.42
CA LEU A 685 36.41 30.47 15.08
C LEU A 685 36.09 31.04 13.70
N LYS A 686 35.83 32.34 13.61
CA LYS A 686 35.41 33.05 12.39
C LYS A 686 36.45 34.07 11.94
N PHE A 687 36.64 34.12 10.63
CA PHE A 687 37.40 35.16 9.93
C PHE A 687 36.50 35.80 8.90
N GLY A 688 36.37 37.13 8.93
CA GLY A 688 35.44 37.81 8.04
C GLY A 688 35.71 39.29 7.92
N ALA A 689 34.80 39.97 7.26
CA ALA A 689 34.79 41.42 7.18
C ALA A 689 33.37 41.95 7.04
N GLN A 690 33.24 43.19 7.46
CA GLN A 690 32.06 44.01 7.26
C GLN A 690 32.41 45.20 6.36
N VAL A 691 31.51 45.54 5.45
CA VAL A 691 31.56 46.75 4.64
C VAL A 691 30.31 47.55 4.94
N GLN A 692 30.46 48.86 5.09
CA GLN A 692 29.33 49.78 5.18
C GLN A 692 29.60 51.00 4.32
N GLY A 693 28.54 51.58 3.76
CA GLY A 693 28.64 52.84 3.05
C GLY A 693 27.37 53.67 3.06
N ASP A 694 27.52 54.95 2.75
CA ASP A 694 26.45 55.93 2.83
C ASP A 694 25.63 55.96 1.53
N LEU A 695 24.30 55.91 1.64
CA LEU A 695 23.36 56.12 0.52
C LEU A 695 22.78 57.56 0.52
N GLY A 696 23.20 58.38 1.48
CA GLY A 696 22.72 59.73 1.76
C GLY A 696 23.03 60.10 3.22
N SER A 697 22.54 61.25 3.68
CA SER A 697 22.84 61.76 5.04
C SER A 697 22.19 60.96 6.18
N GLN A 698 21.17 60.15 5.89
CA GLN A 698 20.37 59.44 6.90
C GLN A 698 20.37 57.92 6.73
N THR A 699 20.96 57.38 5.65
CA THR A 699 20.83 55.96 5.30
C THR A 699 22.18 55.36 4.96
N GLN A 700 22.47 54.19 5.55
CA GLN A 700 23.69 53.42 5.30
C GLN A 700 23.33 51.99 4.88
N TRP A 701 24.03 51.45 3.90
CA TRP A 701 23.95 50.04 3.54
C TRP A 701 25.08 49.27 4.22
N LEU A 702 24.82 47.99 4.50
CA LEU A 702 25.74 47.11 5.22
C LEU A 702 25.82 45.75 4.54
N ALA A 703 27.03 45.22 4.44
CA ALA A 703 27.28 43.86 3.98
C ALA A 703 28.32 43.19 4.86
N ARG A 704 28.18 41.89 5.09
CA ARG A 704 29.17 41.08 5.80
C ARG A 704 29.40 39.75 5.08
N ALA A 705 30.61 39.24 5.25
CA ALA A 705 30.95 37.88 4.93
C ALA A 705 31.92 37.33 5.97
N ALA A 706 31.70 36.11 6.44
CA ALA A 706 32.62 35.41 7.33
C ALA A 706 32.70 33.92 6.99
N LEU A 707 33.88 33.34 7.17
CA LEU A 707 34.12 31.91 7.14
C LEU A 707 34.48 31.46 8.55
N GLY A 708 33.78 30.45 9.04
CA GLY A 708 33.98 29.87 10.36
C GLY A 708 34.40 28.41 10.31
N TYR A 709 35.16 28.01 11.31
CA TYR A 709 35.53 26.62 11.57
C TYR A 709 35.19 26.26 13.01
N ASP A 710 34.36 25.23 13.19
CA ASP A 710 34.03 24.67 14.50
C ASP A 710 35.18 23.80 15.03
N LEU A 711 35.71 24.23 16.17
CA LEU A 711 36.76 23.58 16.92
C LEU A 711 36.24 22.41 17.77
N SER A 712 34.91 22.29 17.93
CA SER A 712 34.30 21.19 18.65
C SER A 712 34.42 19.85 17.88
N ASN A 713 34.48 18.74 18.61
CA ASN A 713 34.51 17.38 18.04
C ASN A 713 33.47 16.45 18.71
N GLN A 714 32.37 17.02 19.19
CA GLN A 714 31.32 16.23 19.82
C GLN A 714 30.31 15.75 18.77
N ARG A 715 29.90 14.50 18.89
CA ARG A 715 28.78 13.93 18.13
C ARG A 715 27.53 14.06 18.97
N ASN A 716 26.43 14.46 18.35
CA ASN A 716 25.15 14.51 19.02
C ASN A 716 24.60 13.10 19.08
N ALA A 717 24.25 12.63 20.27
CA ALA A 717 23.66 11.33 20.47
C ALA A 717 22.66 11.40 21.62
N VAL A 718 21.74 10.44 21.65
CA VAL A 718 20.75 10.29 22.71
C VAL A 718 20.64 8.84 23.11
N THR A 719 20.69 8.58 24.41
CA THR A 719 20.41 7.27 24.96
C THR A 719 18.98 7.25 25.47
N ALA A 720 18.25 6.21 25.08
CA ALA A 720 16.89 6.00 25.54
C ALA A 720 16.63 4.52 25.83
N ARG A 721 15.54 4.26 26.54
CA ARG A 721 15.00 2.92 26.77
C ARG A 721 13.49 2.96 26.64
N PHE A 722 12.89 1.91 26.07
CA PHE A 722 11.44 1.74 26.10
C PHE A 722 10.96 1.53 27.55
N THR A 723 9.93 2.24 27.96
CA THR A 723 9.28 2.11 29.27
C THR A 723 8.73 0.72 29.51
N GLY A 724 8.34 0.00 28.45
CA GLY A 724 7.94 -1.41 28.51
C GLY A 724 9.08 -2.39 28.81
N GLY A 725 10.34 -1.92 28.88
CA GLY A 725 11.51 -2.71 29.23
C GLY A 725 12.52 -2.87 28.09
N GLY A 726 13.53 -3.72 28.31
CA GLY A 726 14.57 -4.01 27.35
C GLY A 726 15.86 -3.22 27.56
N ALA A 727 16.85 -3.47 26.69
CA ALA A 727 18.14 -2.79 26.76
C ALA A 727 18.01 -1.29 26.43
N ALA A 728 18.85 -0.45 27.05
CA ALA A 728 19.01 0.92 26.59
C ALA A 728 19.73 0.92 25.24
N PHE A 729 19.41 1.88 24.39
CA PHE A 729 19.99 2.02 23.07
C PHE A 729 20.33 3.50 22.81
N THR A 730 21.40 3.72 22.05
CA THR A 730 21.87 5.07 21.72
C THR A 730 21.62 5.35 20.24
N THR A 731 20.95 6.46 19.95
CA THR A 731 20.72 6.97 18.60
C THR A 731 21.67 8.12 18.33
N GLU A 732 22.54 7.95 17.35
CA GLU A 732 23.40 9.01 16.84
C GLU A 732 22.58 9.99 15.99
N GLY A 733 22.77 11.28 16.24
CA GLY A 733 22.24 12.37 15.43
C GLY A 733 23.13 12.68 14.22
N LEU A 734 22.84 13.80 13.58
CA LEU A 734 23.54 14.25 12.39
C LEU A 734 25.02 14.52 12.67
N PRO A 735 25.92 14.10 11.76
CA PRO A 735 27.32 14.46 11.84
C PRO A 735 27.49 15.97 11.64
N HIS A 736 28.29 16.61 12.49
CA HIS A 736 28.45 18.06 12.46
C HIS A 736 29.45 18.49 11.37
N SER A 737 29.00 19.31 10.42
CA SER A 737 29.90 19.96 9.45
C SER A 737 30.64 21.10 10.13
N ARG A 738 31.97 21.03 10.13
CA ARG A 738 32.82 21.99 10.85
C ARG A 738 32.96 23.33 10.17
N THR A 739 32.73 23.42 8.86
CA THR A 739 32.87 24.69 8.14
C THR A 739 31.52 25.37 8.02
N VAL A 740 31.49 26.66 8.35
CA VAL A 740 30.32 27.52 8.18
C VAL A 740 30.67 28.73 7.34
N ALA A 741 29.80 29.10 6.41
CA ALA A 741 29.88 30.36 5.70
C ALA A 741 28.71 31.24 6.14
N GLU A 742 28.99 32.49 6.49
CA GLU A 742 27.99 33.46 6.93
C GLU A 742 28.02 34.67 5.99
N LEU A 743 26.84 35.06 5.51
CA LEU A 743 26.60 36.23 4.69
C LEU A 743 25.50 37.05 5.32
N GLY A 744 25.56 38.37 5.19
CA GLY A 744 24.51 39.22 5.71
C GLY A 744 24.48 40.56 5.01
N VAL A 745 23.28 41.10 4.87
CA VAL A 745 23.02 42.41 4.27
C VAL A 745 22.04 43.18 5.13
N GLY A 746 22.22 44.49 5.22
CA GLY A 746 21.36 45.32 6.05
C GLY A 746 21.27 46.76 5.57
N LEU A 747 20.27 47.44 6.10
CA LEU A 747 20.06 48.87 5.95
C LEU A 747 19.95 49.49 7.34
N ARG A 748 20.63 50.60 7.52
CA ARG A 748 20.46 51.47 8.67
C ARG A 748 19.84 52.78 8.23
N TYR A 749 18.85 53.21 8.99
CA TYR A 749 18.17 54.48 8.79
C TYR A 749 18.17 55.29 10.10
N ARG A 750 18.61 56.55 10.03
CA ARG A 750 18.64 57.52 11.13
C ARG A 750 17.70 58.70 10.83
N PRO A 751 16.40 58.55 11.11
CA PRO A 751 15.40 59.60 10.83
C PRO A 751 15.62 60.87 11.65
N THR A 752 16.13 60.74 12.87
CA THR A 752 16.51 61.86 13.76
C THR A 752 17.83 61.53 14.44
N GLU A 753 18.46 62.51 15.11
CA GLU A 753 19.70 62.27 15.87
C GLU A 753 19.50 61.28 17.04
N GLY A 754 18.27 61.15 17.55
CA GLY A 754 17.93 60.29 18.68
C GLY A 754 17.30 58.94 18.31
N MET A 755 17.12 58.61 17.03
CA MET A 755 16.44 57.39 16.60
C MET A 755 17.18 56.66 15.49
N GLU A 756 17.31 55.33 15.63
CA GLU A 756 17.97 54.45 14.67
C GLU A 756 17.11 53.21 14.37
N VAL A 757 17.01 52.86 13.09
CA VAL A 757 16.37 51.62 12.64
C VAL A 757 17.37 50.81 11.83
N ILE A 758 17.59 49.55 12.20
CA ILE A 758 18.46 48.62 11.49
C ILE A 758 17.62 47.43 11.03
N ALA A 759 17.45 47.26 9.73
CA ALA A 759 16.85 46.08 9.12
C ALA A 759 17.96 45.20 8.54
N ARG A 760 17.93 43.90 8.82
CA ARG A 760 19.00 42.98 8.41
C ARG A 760 18.47 41.60 8.04
N TYR A 761 19.12 41.02 7.04
CA TYR A 761 18.95 39.64 6.62
C TYR A 761 20.30 38.92 6.68
N ASP A 762 20.35 37.77 7.35
CA ASP A 762 21.54 36.93 7.48
C ASP A 762 21.26 35.53 6.95
N LEU A 763 22.29 34.93 6.37
CA LEU A 763 22.32 33.59 5.82
C LEU A 763 23.58 32.88 6.33
N ALA A 764 23.40 31.76 7.04
CA ALA A 764 24.47 30.84 7.40
C ALA A 764 24.29 29.52 6.66
N LEU A 765 25.38 29.01 6.12
CA LEU A 765 25.44 27.79 5.30
C LEU A 765 26.46 26.82 5.89
N ARG A 766 26.05 25.55 6.05
CA ARG A 766 26.95 24.41 6.29
C ARG A 766 26.54 23.26 5.36
N LYS A 767 27.28 22.15 5.34
CA LYS A 767 26.88 20.95 4.58
C LYS A 767 25.47 20.51 5.05
N GLY A 768 24.49 20.59 4.15
CA GLY A 768 23.09 20.23 4.42
C GLY A 768 22.33 21.20 5.34
N LEU A 769 22.92 22.32 5.77
CA LEU A 769 22.24 23.28 6.65
C LEU A 769 22.14 24.65 5.99
N ARG A 770 20.94 25.23 6.05
CA ARG A 770 20.66 26.61 5.69
C ARG A 770 19.89 27.30 6.83
N ASP A 771 20.52 28.29 7.44
CA ASP A 771 19.96 29.09 8.52
C ASP A 771 19.78 30.53 8.03
N GLN A 772 18.55 31.02 8.06
CA GLN A 772 18.16 32.34 7.59
C GLN A 772 17.56 33.12 8.74
N SER A 773 17.92 34.39 8.90
CA SER A 773 17.27 35.27 9.87
C SER A 773 16.97 36.64 9.30
N ALA A 774 15.79 37.15 9.63
CA ALA A 774 15.39 38.52 9.33
C ALA A 774 15.09 39.23 10.65
N THR A 775 15.76 40.36 10.90
CA THR A 775 15.54 41.15 12.12
C THR A 775 15.43 42.62 11.84
N VAL A 776 14.64 43.31 12.65
CA VAL A 776 14.52 44.77 12.66
C VAL A 776 14.80 45.23 14.07
N ARG A 777 15.80 46.09 14.26
CA ARG A 777 16.12 46.71 15.53
C ARG A 777 15.73 48.18 15.46
N VAL A 778 14.97 48.64 16.44
CA VAL A 778 14.65 50.05 16.63
C VAL A 778 15.32 50.49 17.93
N GLY A 779 16.10 51.57 17.85
CA GLY A 779 16.84 52.13 18.98
C GLY A 779 16.54 53.61 19.17
N TRP A 780 16.51 54.04 20.43
CA TRP A 780 16.38 55.44 20.84
C TRP A 780 17.54 55.81 21.75
N SER A 781 18.18 56.94 21.50
CA SER A 781 19.22 57.52 22.37
C SER A 781 18.75 58.82 23.00
N PHE A 782 19.10 59.03 24.26
CA PHE A 782 18.72 60.20 25.06
C PHE A 782 19.75 60.54 26.14
#